data_AF-A0A523R443-F1
#
_entry.id   AF-A0A523R443-F1
#
_cell.length_a   1.000
_cell.length_b   1.000
_cell.length_c   1.000
_cell.angle_alpha   90.00
_cell.angle_beta   90.00
_cell.angle_gamma   90.00
#
_symmetry.space_group_name_H-M   'P 1'
#
loop_
_entity.id
_entity.type
_entity.pdbx_description
1 polymer ?
#
loop_
_entity_poly.entity_id
_entity_poly.type
_entity_poly.pdbx_seq_one_letter_code
_entity_poly.pdbx_strand_id
1 'polypeptide(L)'
;EASLKDIQLHATSMEGEDFYPLSVYQEAITPEVSYETTFGIDKNATLVDGNISLSIQRTAPPDQQTLSLKLSTTHDFSEILAAAEVSVDLSEGDSEGYLFELSQPVDLTTGTIYHLLLSMETDGGTATLVGSAVGKEEPWDDALPLRTGGYDGYGGIYQRELNFDMYADDNPQKLERFLYLLENSEYFTISSSRQWASTSRIPERFPLNILFYRHLLGCPEGKTIEWCYNVAEVGMFDGNLGFDLVKVFQSDPNLGKFRINDQFAEEAFTVYDHPKVFIFQKSTDYDHNTVTEILESVDLSRVVRVTPKKAGNFKDLLIPADKLEEQRAGGTWAELFNVDALINRSQVAAVVVWYLAVAVLGLAMYPLLRLAFSGLPDRGYPMARTAGLLLLAYLSWMAGSTGISFNRPIILGLYGFILILGLWQGYRQREELKTEWQKKRKYFFQVEGLFLAFFIFSLLVRYGNPDLWHPFKGGEKPMDFSYLNAVLKSTSFPPYDPWYAGGYINYYYFGFVYVGVLVKMLGIVPALAYNLIIPTLFAMLSMGAFSIGWNLIQAARETIKKSSWWVGIAAALGTGLLGNMGSLRMIFRGFQQLGAAEAYSQEAFFLTKWVWAAQGFMERILGNQLPYGLGDWYWNPSRVIRAVNEPEPITEFPWFTFIYADLHAHMIVLPITVLAIGWGLSVVLGKAWEKKGSRWQVAWSFVFGGLVIGAMRPTNTWDLPTYLALCVVAVLYAVIRFYKPPKAIEEQSANIGRKIAAAIGAVVVLAGLTFVLYQPYARWYAQPYSEIQRWTGTTTPILDYLTHWGLFLFIIVSWLVWETRRWMASTPLSSLRKLEPHLTVLVVLGISFLMVVLGLFLIGVRIHWLALPLALWAAILLLRPGISEAKRAVLFMVGTCLFLTMMVEIIVLTGDVGRMNTVFKFYLQVWVMFAVCSAAALGWLFKGVKMWASGLQIAWQLALVLLVGAAALFPLLGTTAKIRDRISEETPNTLDGMAFMPYSEYVDVGGVLHLGEDYLAIQWLQQNVEGSPVIVEGNAPLYHWSSRMTIYTGLPGVLGWDWHQIQQRGFVQSSKIPERRGAIDEFYTTTEFNTAKNFLAGYEVKYIILGELERNFYPGPGLDKFEQFNGSLWQ
;
A
#
# COMPACT_ATOMS: atom_id res chain seq x y z
N GLU A 1 -60.45 -17.10 13.06
CA GLU A 1 -61.64 -16.94 12.21
C GLU A 1 -61.28 -16.02 11.05
N ALA A 2 -61.37 -16.57 9.84
CA ALA A 2 -61.20 -16.00 8.49
C ALA A 2 -60.52 -14.61 8.34
N SER A 3 -59.20 -14.58 8.11
CA SER A 3 -58.55 -13.42 7.47
C SER A 3 -57.28 -13.76 6.66
N LEU A 4 -57.04 -15.03 6.34
CA LEU A 4 -55.96 -15.38 5.44
C LEU A 4 -56.54 -15.54 4.04
N LYS A 5 -55.87 -14.93 3.07
CA LYS A 5 -56.07 -15.08 1.62
C LYS A 5 -55.69 -16.50 1.17
N ASP A 6 -56.16 -17.50 1.91
CA ASP A 6 -55.82 -18.89 1.75
C ASP A 6 -56.55 -19.46 0.56
N ILE A 7 -55.84 -20.28 -0.22
CA ILE A 7 -56.42 -21.04 -1.33
C ILE A 7 -56.52 -22.49 -0.86
N GLN A 8 -57.60 -22.81 -0.14
CA GLN A 8 -57.78 -24.11 0.50
C GLN A 8 -59.24 -24.55 0.59
N LEU A 9 -59.44 -25.86 0.64
CA LEU A 9 -60.71 -26.53 0.91
C LEU A 9 -60.84 -26.82 2.40
N HIS A 10 -62.00 -26.54 2.97
CA HIS A 10 -62.34 -26.92 4.34
C HIS A 10 -63.27 -28.14 4.36
N ALA A 11 -62.83 -29.26 4.96
CA ALA A 11 -63.62 -30.47 5.13
C ALA A 11 -63.66 -30.90 6.60
N THR A 12 -64.65 -31.70 6.98
CA THR A 12 -64.78 -32.25 8.33
C THR A 12 -64.60 -33.77 8.28
N SER A 13 -63.63 -34.30 9.03
CA SER A 13 -63.46 -35.74 9.22
C SER A 13 -63.84 -36.18 10.63
N MET A 14 -63.78 -37.49 10.90
CA MET A 14 -64.02 -38.02 12.24
C MET A 14 -62.97 -37.56 13.28
N GLU A 15 -61.85 -36.99 12.86
CA GLU A 15 -60.77 -36.53 13.74
C GLU A 15 -60.80 -35.00 13.99
N GLY A 16 -61.62 -34.24 13.25
CA GLY A 16 -61.76 -32.79 13.37
C GLY A 16 -61.97 -32.09 12.02
N GLU A 17 -61.71 -30.79 11.99
CA GLU A 17 -61.62 -30.00 10.76
C GLU A 17 -60.30 -30.27 10.04
N ASP A 18 -60.36 -30.56 8.74
CA ASP A 18 -59.22 -30.80 7.85
C ASP A 18 -59.18 -29.72 6.76
N PHE A 19 -57.99 -29.19 6.48
CA PHE A 19 -57.75 -28.17 5.45
C PHE A 19 -56.86 -28.73 4.34
N TYR A 20 -57.32 -28.63 3.09
CA TYR A 20 -56.59 -29.12 1.93
C TYR A 20 -56.22 -27.96 1.00
N PRO A 21 -54.95 -27.53 0.95
CA PRO A 21 -54.54 -26.41 0.11
C PRO A 21 -54.57 -26.78 -1.38
N LEU A 22 -54.96 -25.82 -2.21
CA LEU A 22 -55.08 -25.96 -3.67
C LEU A 22 -53.87 -25.33 -4.37
N SER A 23 -53.30 -26.04 -5.35
CA SER A 23 -52.18 -25.50 -6.15
C SER A 23 -52.69 -24.55 -7.22
N VAL A 24 -52.36 -23.26 -7.11
CA VAL A 24 -52.77 -22.21 -8.05
C VAL A 24 -51.62 -21.72 -8.93
N TYR A 25 -51.69 -22.00 -10.22
CA TYR A 25 -50.82 -21.29 -11.14
C TYR A 25 -51.43 -19.89 -11.36
N GLN A 26 -50.62 -18.82 -11.32
CA GLN A 26 -51.05 -17.45 -11.63
C GLN A 26 -51.59 -17.42 -13.05
N GLU A 27 -52.87 -17.75 -13.21
CA GLU A 27 -53.58 -17.76 -14.46
C GLU A 27 -54.72 -16.75 -14.38
N ALA A 28 -54.81 -15.95 -15.44
CA ALA A 28 -55.91 -15.02 -15.62
C ALA A 28 -57.16 -15.83 -15.98
N ILE A 29 -58.22 -15.67 -15.19
CA ILE A 29 -59.53 -16.22 -15.42
C ILE A 29 -60.31 -15.21 -16.28
N THR A 30 -60.81 -15.68 -17.41
CA THR A 30 -61.70 -14.94 -18.31
C THR A 30 -62.92 -15.79 -18.63
N PRO A 31 -63.97 -15.24 -19.26
CA PRO A 31 -65.12 -16.03 -19.69
C PRO A 31 -64.74 -17.21 -20.62
N GLU A 32 -63.68 -17.08 -21.41
CA GLU A 32 -63.18 -18.14 -22.29
C GLU A 32 -62.13 -19.05 -21.64
N VAL A 33 -61.56 -18.66 -20.50
CA VAL A 33 -60.46 -19.36 -19.83
C VAL A 33 -60.83 -19.63 -18.37
N SER A 34 -61.20 -20.88 -18.10
CA SER A 34 -61.51 -21.35 -16.74
C SER A 34 -60.25 -21.92 -16.07
N TYR A 35 -60.15 -21.76 -14.76
CA TYR A 35 -59.10 -22.37 -13.95
C TYR A 35 -59.54 -23.79 -13.54
N GLU A 36 -58.74 -24.79 -13.88
CA GLU A 36 -58.97 -26.19 -13.47
C GLU A 36 -57.83 -26.70 -12.61
N THR A 37 -58.15 -27.36 -11.50
CA THR A 37 -57.17 -28.05 -10.66
C THR A 37 -57.69 -29.38 -10.15
N THR A 38 -56.79 -30.23 -9.67
CA THR A 38 -57.13 -31.53 -9.10
C THR A 38 -56.56 -31.66 -7.70
N PHE A 39 -57.29 -32.34 -6.82
CA PHE A 39 -56.81 -32.66 -5.49
C PHE A 39 -57.22 -34.06 -5.07
N GLY A 40 -56.46 -34.63 -4.14
CA GLY A 40 -56.78 -35.88 -3.47
C GLY A 40 -56.75 -35.66 -1.97
N ILE A 41 -57.44 -36.54 -1.24
CA ILE A 41 -57.47 -36.54 0.22
C ILE A 41 -56.75 -37.77 0.77
N ASP A 42 -56.11 -37.61 1.92
CA ASP A 42 -55.36 -38.64 2.63
C ASP A 42 -56.23 -39.46 3.59
N LYS A 43 -57.41 -38.93 3.98
CA LYS A 43 -58.41 -39.58 4.83
C LYS A 43 -59.83 -39.25 4.36
N ASN A 44 -60.78 -40.17 4.55
CA ASN A 44 -62.19 -39.93 4.22
C ASN A 44 -62.73 -38.75 5.05
N ALA A 45 -63.37 -37.79 4.39
CA ALA A 45 -63.89 -36.57 5.01
C ALA A 45 -65.18 -36.15 4.30
N THR A 46 -66.03 -35.37 4.96
CA THR A 46 -67.22 -34.78 4.33
C THR A 46 -67.03 -33.26 4.25
N LEU A 47 -67.23 -32.69 3.06
CA LEU A 47 -67.31 -31.23 2.87
C LEU A 47 -68.68 -30.76 3.39
N VAL A 48 -68.84 -30.52 4.69
CA VAL A 48 -70.15 -30.20 5.30
C VAL A 48 -70.53 -28.72 5.12
N ASP A 49 -69.57 -27.82 5.25
CA ASP A 49 -69.70 -26.37 5.02
C ASP A 49 -68.68 -25.94 3.96
N GLY A 50 -68.74 -26.58 2.78
CA GLY A 50 -67.70 -26.57 1.74
C GLY A 50 -67.27 -25.19 1.27
N ASN A 51 -66.45 -24.55 2.09
CA ASN A 51 -65.95 -23.20 1.96
C ASN A 51 -64.62 -23.28 1.23
N ILE A 52 -64.63 -22.84 -0.03
CA ILE A 52 -63.40 -22.71 -0.80
C ILE A 52 -63.05 -21.23 -0.76
N SER A 53 -61.96 -20.90 -0.08
CA SER A 53 -61.42 -19.55 -0.09
C SER A 53 -60.52 -19.39 -1.30
N LEU A 54 -60.73 -18.34 -2.09
CA LEU A 54 -59.84 -17.98 -3.20
C LEU A 54 -59.52 -16.50 -3.12
N SER A 55 -58.23 -16.19 -3.23
CA SER A 55 -57.73 -14.83 -3.25
C SER A 55 -57.61 -14.34 -4.70
N ILE A 56 -58.35 -13.29 -5.01
CA ILE A 56 -58.55 -12.82 -6.38
C ILE A 56 -58.08 -11.38 -6.48
N GLN A 57 -57.23 -11.10 -7.46
CA GLN A 57 -56.77 -9.76 -7.78
C GLN A 57 -57.31 -9.32 -9.14
N ARG A 58 -57.79 -8.08 -9.22
CA ARG A 58 -58.24 -7.50 -10.47
C ARG A 58 -57.11 -7.34 -11.48
N THR A 59 -57.40 -7.64 -12.74
CA THR A 59 -56.48 -7.33 -13.85
C THR A 59 -57.11 -6.40 -14.90
N ALA A 60 -58.43 -6.43 -15.07
CA ALA A 60 -59.17 -5.51 -15.95
C ALA A 60 -60.63 -5.24 -15.47
N PRO A 61 -61.29 -4.14 -15.86
CA PRO A 61 -62.74 -3.91 -15.62
C PRO A 61 -63.62 -4.94 -16.32
N PRO A 62 -64.90 -5.16 -15.92
CA PRO A 62 -65.68 -4.44 -14.90
C PRO A 62 -65.43 -4.88 -13.45
N ASP A 63 -65.86 -4.05 -12.48
CA ASP A 63 -65.57 -4.21 -11.05
C ASP A 63 -66.36 -5.37 -10.40
N GLN A 64 -67.59 -5.61 -10.86
CA GLN A 64 -68.38 -6.76 -10.39
C GLN A 64 -68.27 -7.93 -11.36
N GLN A 65 -67.89 -9.10 -10.84
CA GLN A 65 -67.83 -10.35 -11.57
C GLN A 65 -68.63 -11.43 -10.84
N THR A 66 -69.23 -12.37 -11.59
CA THR A 66 -69.80 -13.60 -11.02
C THR A 66 -68.89 -14.77 -11.38
N LEU A 67 -68.44 -15.50 -10.36
CA LEU A 67 -67.59 -16.67 -10.51
C LEU A 67 -68.36 -17.92 -10.13
N SER A 68 -68.24 -18.98 -10.95
CA SER A 68 -68.84 -20.29 -10.71
C SER A 68 -67.76 -21.33 -10.42
N LEU A 69 -67.95 -22.08 -9.34
CA LEU A 69 -67.04 -23.13 -8.89
C LEU A 69 -67.77 -24.47 -8.95
N LYS A 70 -67.19 -25.46 -9.64
CA LYS A 70 -67.78 -26.80 -9.82
C LYS A 70 -66.81 -27.86 -9.35
N LEU A 71 -67.32 -28.83 -8.59
CA LEU A 71 -66.58 -30.00 -8.10
C LEU A 71 -67.09 -31.27 -8.78
N SER A 72 -66.19 -32.11 -9.29
CA SER A 72 -66.49 -33.31 -10.07
C SER A 72 -65.55 -34.48 -9.74
N THR A 73 -66.00 -35.72 -9.92
CA THR A 73 -65.13 -36.92 -9.97
C THR A 73 -64.56 -37.18 -11.36
N THR A 74 -65.09 -36.54 -12.40
CA THR A 74 -64.64 -36.66 -13.79
C THR A 74 -64.04 -35.36 -14.31
N HIS A 75 -62.99 -35.48 -15.13
CA HIS A 75 -62.29 -34.34 -15.75
C HIS A 75 -63.15 -33.52 -16.72
N ASP A 76 -64.17 -34.14 -17.34
CA ASP A 76 -65.08 -33.46 -18.28
C ASP A 76 -66.25 -32.75 -17.58
N PHE A 77 -66.29 -32.77 -16.24
CA PHE A 77 -67.37 -32.21 -15.41
C PHE A 77 -68.76 -32.71 -15.80
N SER A 78 -68.85 -33.93 -16.36
CA SER A 78 -70.13 -34.59 -16.67
C SER A 78 -70.86 -35.07 -15.42
N GLU A 79 -70.14 -35.33 -14.32
CA GLU A 79 -70.68 -35.74 -13.02
C GLU A 79 -70.35 -34.69 -11.94
N ILE A 80 -71.13 -33.60 -11.90
CA ILE A 80 -70.97 -32.54 -10.89
C ILE A 80 -71.47 -33.03 -9.53
N LEU A 81 -70.57 -33.07 -8.55
CA LEU A 81 -70.87 -33.42 -7.15
C LEU A 81 -71.49 -32.25 -6.41
N ALA A 82 -70.96 -31.04 -6.61
CA ALA A 82 -71.48 -29.79 -6.05
C ALA A 82 -71.02 -28.59 -6.87
N ALA A 83 -71.73 -27.47 -6.75
CA ALA A 83 -71.35 -26.21 -7.37
C ALA A 83 -71.66 -25.02 -6.46
N ALA A 84 -70.96 -23.91 -6.63
CA ALA A 84 -71.14 -22.67 -5.90
C ALA A 84 -71.00 -21.48 -6.86
N GLU A 85 -71.73 -20.39 -6.62
CA GLU A 85 -71.57 -19.13 -7.34
C GLU A 85 -71.40 -17.99 -6.34
N VAL A 86 -70.46 -17.09 -6.62
CA VAL A 86 -70.22 -15.91 -5.79
C VAL A 86 -70.06 -14.68 -6.66
N SER A 87 -70.67 -13.57 -6.23
CA SER A 87 -70.41 -12.26 -6.81
C SER A 87 -69.23 -11.61 -6.10
N VAL A 88 -68.21 -11.25 -6.85
CA VAL A 88 -66.98 -10.61 -6.35
C VAL A 88 -66.96 -9.14 -6.77
N ASP A 89 -66.59 -8.26 -5.84
CA ASP A 89 -66.38 -6.82 -6.09
C ASP A 89 -64.88 -6.54 -6.07
N LEU A 90 -64.30 -6.40 -7.26
CA LEU A 90 -62.87 -6.22 -7.48
C LEU A 90 -62.48 -4.75 -7.66
N SER A 91 -63.29 -3.80 -7.16
CA SER A 91 -63.11 -2.36 -7.38
C SER A 91 -61.78 -1.80 -6.84
N GLU A 92 -61.25 -2.33 -5.73
CA GLU A 92 -60.08 -1.77 -5.03
C GLU A 92 -58.71 -2.29 -5.50
N GLY A 93 -58.65 -3.32 -6.36
CA GLY A 93 -57.39 -3.83 -6.93
C GLY A 93 -56.46 -4.57 -5.96
N ASP A 94 -56.77 -4.56 -4.67
CA ASP A 94 -56.17 -5.43 -3.65
C ASP A 94 -56.69 -6.87 -3.79
N SER A 95 -55.86 -7.85 -3.39
CA SER A 95 -56.29 -9.23 -3.37
C SER A 95 -57.25 -9.47 -2.19
N GLU A 96 -58.47 -9.91 -2.44
CA GLU A 96 -59.45 -10.26 -1.41
C GLU A 96 -59.78 -11.76 -1.45
N GLY A 97 -60.01 -12.34 -0.26
CA GLY A 97 -60.44 -13.72 -0.11
C GLY A 97 -61.96 -13.85 -0.24
N TYR A 98 -62.43 -14.61 -1.24
CA TYR A 98 -63.84 -14.90 -1.44
C TYR A 98 -64.18 -16.33 -1.03
N LEU A 99 -65.32 -16.49 -0.35
CA LEU A 99 -65.82 -17.77 0.13
C LEU A 99 -66.85 -18.34 -0.86
N PHE A 100 -66.60 -19.53 -1.39
CA PHE A 100 -67.57 -20.26 -2.21
C PHE A 100 -68.27 -21.31 -1.34
N GLU A 101 -69.58 -21.17 -1.13
CA GLU A 101 -70.40 -22.14 -0.40
C GLU A 101 -71.01 -23.18 -1.37
N LEU A 102 -70.60 -24.44 -1.24
CA LEU A 102 -71.10 -25.53 -2.09
C LEU A 102 -72.62 -25.77 -1.89
N SER A 103 -73.32 -26.05 -2.99
CA SER A 103 -74.76 -26.28 -3.02
C SER A 103 -75.27 -27.45 -2.15
N GLN A 104 -74.40 -28.40 -1.83
CA GLN A 104 -74.70 -29.55 -0.96
C GLN A 104 -73.40 -30.15 -0.38
N PRO A 105 -73.47 -30.83 0.78
CA PRO A 105 -72.33 -31.55 1.32
C PRO A 105 -71.83 -32.67 0.39
N VAL A 106 -70.50 -32.84 0.29
CA VAL A 106 -69.88 -33.86 -0.56
C VAL A 106 -68.99 -34.79 0.27
N ASP A 107 -69.28 -36.09 0.25
CA ASP A 107 -68.44 -37.11 0.88
C ASP A 107 -67.21 -37.40 0.01
N LEU A 108 -66.03 -37.12 0.56
CA LEU A 108 -64.74 -37.39 -0.06
C LEU A 108 -64.17 -38.73 0.44
N THR A 109 -63.73 -39.59 -0.49
CA THR A 109 -63.09 -40.88 -0.21
C THR A 109 -61.60 -40.89 -0.58
N THR A 110 -60.75 -41.42 0.32
CA THR A 110 -59.31 -41.60 0.08
C THR A 110 -59.05 -42.44 -1.16
N GLY A 111 -58.14 -41.99 -2.01
CA GLY A 111 -57.76 -42.67 -3.25
C GLY A 111 -58.56 -42.24 -4.49
N THR A 112 -59.55 -41.38 -4.33
CA THR A 112 -60.28 -40.72 -5.44
C THR A 112 -59.63 -39.35 -5.73
N ILE A 113 -59.48 -39.03 -7.02
CA ILE A 113 -59.04 -37.70 -7.47
C ILE A 113 -60.28 -36.87 -7.78
N TYR A 114 -60.35 -35.68 -7.22
CA TYR A 114 -61.43 -34.72 -7.43
C TYR A 114 -60.95 -33.60 -8.33
N HIS A 115 -61.82 -33.18 -9.25
CA HIS A 115 -61.59 -32.11 -10.21
C HIS A 115 -62.38 -30.87 -9.79
N LEU A 116 -61.73 -29.71 -9.82
CA LEU A 116 -62.29 -28.42 -9.46
C LEU A 116 -62.16 -27.47 -10.64
N LEU A 117 -63.28 -26.89 -11.08
CA LEU A 117 -63.33 -25.90 -12.16
C LEU A 117 -63.88 -24.58 -11.63
N LEU A 118 -63.13 -23.51 -11.83
CA LEU A 118 -63.56 -22.14 -11.59
C LEU A 118 -63.70 -21.41 -12.93
N SER A 119 -64.91 -20.98 -13.26
CA SER A 119 -65.24 -20.21 -14.46
C SER A 119 -65.75 -18.81 -14.10
N MET A 120 -65.49 -17.85 -14.99
CA MET A 120 -66.08 -16.52 -14.92
C MET A 120 -67.31 -16.48 -15.82
N GLU A 121 -68.47 -16.16 -15.26
CA GLU A 121 -69.74 -16.20 -15.99
C GLU A 121 -70.13 -14.82 -16.57
N THR A 122 -69.40 -13.77 -16.20
CA THR A 122 -69.69 -12.38 -16.62
C THR A 122 -68.76 -11.95 -17.76
N ASP A 123 -69.34 -11.55 -18.90
CA ASP A 123 -68.57 -11.15 -20.08
C ASP A 123 -67.73 -9.87 -19.85
N GLY A 124 -66.47 -9.89 -20.32
CA GLY A 124 -65.58 -8.73 -20.38
C GLY A 124 -64.67 -8.49 -19.17
N GLY A 125 -64.73 -9.32 -18.12
CA GLY A 125 -63.85 -9.26 -16.95
C GLY A 125 -62.55 -10.05 -17.08
N THR A 126 -61.55 -9.71 -16.26
CA THR A 126 -60.34 -10.53 -16.07
C THR A 126 -59.85 -10.41 -14.64
N ALA A 127 -59.64 -11.56 -14.01
CA ALA A 127 -59.16 -11.67 -12.64
C ALA A 127 -58.04 -12.71 -12.56
N THR A 128 -57.06 -12.50 -11.68
CA THR A 128 -55.97 -13.46 -11.48
C THR A 128 -56.06 -14.03 -10.08
N LEU A 129 -55.86 -15.34 -9.95
CA LEU A 129 -55.72 -15.96 -8.63
C LEU A 129 -54.33 -15.65 -8.07
N VAL A 130 -54.29 -15.04 -6.88
CA VAL A 130 -53.04 -14.59 -6.25
C VAL A 130 -52.97 -15.13 -4.82
N GLY A 131 -51.96 -15.95 -4.54
CA GLY A 131 -51.66 -16.43 -3.21
C GLY A 131 -51.09 -15.34 -2.29
N SER A 132 -50.94 -15.65 -1.00
CA SER A 132 -50.41 -14.69 -0.02
C SER A 132 -48.99 -14.24 -0.36
N ALA A 133 -48.70 -12.98 -0.04
CA ALA A 133 -47.45 -12.33 -0.40
C ALA A 133 -46.39 -12.53 0.70
N VAL A 134 -45.64 -13.62 0.62
CA VAL A 134 -44.58 -13.93 1.60
C VAL A 134 -43.22 -13.53 1.04
N GLY A 135 -42.65 -12.47 1.60
CA GLY A 135 -41.28 -12.06 1.39
C GLY A 135 -40.29 -13.04 1.99
N LYS A 136 -39.31 -13.47 1.18
CA LYS A 136 -38.21 -14.35 1.61
C LYS A 136 -36.86 -13.64 1.54
N GLU A 137 -35.98 -13.97 2.49
CA GLU A 137 -34.59 -13.49 2.49
C GLU A 137 -33.84 -13.91 1.22
N GLU A 138 -33.98 -15.17 0.81
CA GLU A 138 -33.29 -15.76 -0.34
C GLU A 138 -34.14 -16.87 -1.01
N PRO A 139 -33.94 -17.16 -2.30
CA PRO A 139 -34.70 -18.17 -3.01
C PRO A 139 -34.14 -19.59 -2.86
N TRP A 140 -32.90 -19.73 -2.36
CA TRP A 140 -32.17 -21.01 -2.27
C TRP A 140 -32.02 -21.53 -0.83
N ASP A 141 -32.37 -20.74 0.19
CA ASP A 141 -32.22 -21.10 1.60
C ASP A 141 -33.55 -21.53 2.21
N ASP A 142 -33.88 -22.83 2.12
CA ASP A 142 -35.04 -23.48 2.76
C ASP A 142 -36.26 -22.56 2.88
N ALA A 143 -36.66 -21.96 1.75
CA ALA A 143 -37.64 -20.88 1.71
C ALA A 143 -38.94 -21.33 2.37
N LEU A 144 -39.40 -20.55 3.35
CA LEU A 144 -40.56 -20.91 4.15
C LEU A 144 -41.85 -20.43 3.47
N PRO A 145 -42.87 -21.30 3.35
CA PRO A 145 -42.94 -22.65 3.92
C PRO A 145 -42.31 -23.76 3.05
N LEU A 146 -41.79 -24.79 3.71
CA LEU A 146 -41.14 -25.95 3.07
C LEU A 146 -42.16 -26.85 2.35
N ARG A 147 -41.69 -27.50 1.28
CA ARG A 147 -42.44 -28.51 0.51
C ARG A 147 -42.59 -29.79 1.33
N THR A 148 -43.71 -29.94 2.04
CA THR A 148 -43.99 -31.09 2.91
C THR A 148 -45.38 -31.65 2.66
N GLY A 149 -45.62 -32.92 2.99
CA GLY A 149 -46.95 -33.54 2.83
C GLY A 149 -47.45 -33.71 1.39
N GLY A 150 -46.59 -33.57 0.38
CA GLY A 150 -46.97 -33.64 -1.05
C GLY A 150 -47.38 -32.29 -1.65
N TYR A 151 -47.35 -31.20 -0.88
CA TYR A 151 -47.73 -29.86 -1.32
C TYR A 151 -46.50 -28.99 -1.62
N ASP A 152 -46.56 -28.22 -2.71
CA ASP A 152 -45.63 -27.14 -3.00
C ASP A 152 -46.25 -25.81 -2.58
N GLY A 153 -45.80 -25.22 -1.46
CA GLY A 153 -46.29 -23.92 -0.98
C GLY A 153 -46.12 -22.81 -2.03
N TYR A 154 -45.05 -22.86 -2.81
CA TYR A 154 -44.83 -21.95 -3.94
C TYR A 154 -45.36 -22.51 -5.27
N GLY A 155 -46.08 -23.63 -5.24
CA GLY A 155 -46.87 -24.18 -6.34
C GLY A 155 -48.13 -23.36 -6.64
N GLY A 156 -48.37 -22.29 -5.88
CA GLY A 156 -49.47 -21.36 -6.09
C GLY A 156 -50.11 -20.72 -4.88
N ILE A 157 -49.82 -21.26 -3.70
CA ILE A 157 -50.39 -20.80 -2.42
C ILE A 157 -49.70 -19.50 -1.98
N TYR A 158 -48.41 -19.35 -2.28
CA TYR A 158 -47.63 -18.13 -2.03
C TYR A 158 -46.98 -17.60 -3.31
N GLN A 159 -46.82 -16.28 -3.38
CA GLN A 159 -46.16 -15.63 -4.52
C GLN A 159 -44.67 -16.02 -4.61
N ARG A 160 -44.17 -16.23 -5.84
CA ARG A 160 -42.79 -16.72 -6.08
C ARG A 160 -41.73 -15.63 -6.08
N GLU A 161 -42.11 -14.41 -6.47
CA GLU A 161 -41.17 -13.34 -6.88
C GLU A 161 -40.69 -12.44 -5.75
N LEU A 162 -41.25 -12.57 -4.54
CA LEU A 162 -40.96 -11.69 -3.41
C LEU A 162 -39.65 -12.06 -2.69
N ASN A 163 -38.51 -11.81 -3.32
CA ASN A 163 -37.19 -12.23 -2.84
C ASN A 163 -36.22 -11.06 -2.65
N PHE A 164 -35.73 -10.88 -1.42
CA PHE A 164 -34.84 -9.78 -1.06
C PHE A 164 -33.42 -9.95 -1.60
N ASP A 165 -32.93 -11.19 -1.75
CA ASP A 165 -31.58 -11.50 -2.22
C ASP A 165 -30.53 -10.71 -1.41
N MET A 166 -30.48 -11.08 -0.13
CA MET A 166 -29.66 -10.48 0.92
C MET A 166 -28.16 -10.50 0.61
N TYR A 167 -27.65 -11.48 -0.17
CA TYR A 167 -26.23 -11.55 -0.53
C TYR A 167 -25.81 -10.67 -1.71
N ALA A 168 -26.75 -10.09 -2.46
CA ALA A 168 -26.42 -9.08 -3.46
C ALA A 168 -25.69 -7.90 -2.83
N ASP A 169 -24.73 -7.34 -3.56
CA ASP A 169 -24.01 -6.14 -3.13
C ASP A 169 -25.02 -4.99 -2.90
N ASP A 170 -24.85 -4.25 -1.81
CA ASP A 170 -25.71 -3.10 -1.52
C ASP A 170 -25.48 -2.00 -2.55
N ASN A 171 -26.55 -1.62 -3.25
CA ASN A 171 -26.55 -0.63 -4.32
C ASN A 171 -27.96 -0.02 -4.46
N PRO A 172 -28.13 1.07 -5.24
CA PRO A 172 -29.44 1.70 -5.42
C PRO A 172 -30.52 0.72 -5.93
N GLN A 173 -30.17 -0.23 -6.81
CA GLN A 173 -31.12 -1.21 -7.34
C GLN A 173 -31.63 -2.17 -6.25
N LYS A 174 -30.77 -2.55 -5.30
CA LYS A 174 -31.15 -3.37 -4.15
C LYS A 174 -32.04 -2.60 -3.18
N LEU A 175 -31.77 -1.31 -2.97
CA LEU A 175 -32.63 -0.43 -2.18
C LEU A 175 -34.03 -0.33 -2.80
N GLU A 176 -34.13 -0.03 -4.09
CA GLU A 176 -35.41 -0.01 -4.82
C GLU A 176 -36.16 -1.36 -4.68
N ARG A 177 -35.43 -2.47 -4.80
CA ARG A 177 -35.98 -3.81 -4.57
C ARG A 177 -36.50 -3.99 -3.15
N PHE A 178 -35.76 -3.57 -2.12
CA PHE A 178 -36.21 -3.68 -0.72
C PHE A 178 -37.50 -2.90 -0.48
N LEU A 179 -37.59 -1.67 -1.00
CA LEU A 179 -38.78 -0.82 -0.87
C LEU A 179 -39.99 -1.46 -1.55
N TYR A 180 -39.82 -1.91 -2.80
CA TYR A 180 -40.87 -2.63 -3.54
C TYR A 180 -41.35 -3.88 -2.80
N LEU A 181 -40.43 -4.70 -2.28
CA LEU A 181 -40.78 -5.94 -1.61
C LEU A 181 -41.45 -5.72 -0.26
N LEU A 182 -41.02 -4.73 0.53
CA LEU A 182 -41.67 -4.38 1.79
C LEU A 182 -43.08 -3.83 1.58
N GLU A 183 -43.30 -3.09 0.49
CA GLU A 183 -44.62 -2.62 0.11
C GLU A 183 -45.54 -3.77 -0.29
N ASN A 184 -45.05 -4.73 -1.06
CA ASN A 184 -45.87 -5.79 -1.64
C ASN A 184 -45.94 -7.08 -0.80
N SER A 185 -45.17 -7.21 0.29
CA SER A 185 -45.19 -8.40 1.16
C SER A 185 -46.14 -8.23 2.36
N GLU A 186 -46.97 -9.23 2.62
CA GLU A 186 -47.82 -9.32 3.82
C GLU A 186 -47.08 -9.94 5.00
N TYR A 187 -46.16 -10.86 4.72
CA TYR A 187 -45.29 -11.49 5.70
C TYR A 187 -43.84 -11.45 5.23
N PHE A 188 -42.92 -11.40 6.17
CA PHE A 188 -41.50 -11.59 5.91
C PHE A 188 -40.96 -12.72 6.77
N THR A 189 -40.28 -13.68 6.15
CA THR A 189 -39.78 -14.88 6.84
C THR A 189 -38.26 -14.98 6.79
N ILE A 190 -37.69 -15.41 7.91
CA ILE A 190 -36.27 -15.70 8.08
C ILE A 190 -36.18 -17.18 8.47
N SER A 191 -35.52 -18.00 7.65
CA SER A 191 -35.46 -19.45 7.85
C SER A 191 -34.31 -19.89 8.76
N SER A 192 -33.23 -19.11 8.85
CA SER A 192 -32.03 -19.50 9.59
C SER A 192 -31.15 -18.31 9.96
N SER A 193 -29.99 -18.57 10.57
CA SER A 193 -28.99 -17.54 10.87
C SER A 193 -28.11 -17.12 9.68
N ARG A 194 -28.26 -17.73 8.49
CA ARG A 194 -27.33 -17.51 7.38
C ARG A 194 -27.18 -16.05 7.00
N GLN A 195 -28.26 -15.29 6.88
CA GLN A 195 -28.18 -13.92 6.35
C GLN A 195 -27.85 -12.89 7.42
N TRP A 196 -28.68 -12.78 8.46
CA TRP A 196 -28.47 -11.78 9.51
C TRP A 196 -27.20 -12.02 10.34
N ALA A 197 -26.66 -13.25 10.43
CA ALA A 197 -25.39 -13.48 11.13
C ALA A 197 -24.16 -13.30 10.23
N SER A 198 -24.26 -13.53 8.91
CA SER A 198 -23.09 -13.44 8.02
C SER A 198 -22.94 -12.06 7.37
N THR A 199 -24.03 -11.48 6.84
CA THR A 199 -23.98 -10.21 6.12
C THR A 199 -23.70 -9.05 7.08
N SER A 200 -24.24 -9.10 8.30
CA SER A 200 -24.04 -8.05 9.31
C SER A 200 -22.61 -7.95 9.85
N ARG A 201 -21.75 -8.93 9.56
CA ARG A 201 -20.33 -8.95 9.97
C ARG A 201 -19.42 -8.21 8.97
N ILE A 202 -19.97 -7.75 7.84
CA ILE A 202 -19.22 -7.04 6.78
C ILE A 202 -19.93 -5.71 6.49
N PRO A 203 -19.85 -4.74 7.42
CA PRO A 203 -20.56 -3.46 7.30
C PRO A 203 -20.12 -2.64 6.09
N GLU A 204 -18.91 -2.86 5.58
CA GLU A 204 -18.43 -2.18 4.38
C GLU A 204 -19.14 -2.64 3.11
N ARG A 205 -19.64 -3.88 3.08
CA ARG A 205 -20.31 -4.47 1.92
C ARG A 205 -21.84 -4.46 2.05
N PHE A 206 -22.34 -4.60 3.27
CA PHE A 206 -23.76 -4.79 3.55
C PHE A 206 -24.36 -3.78 4.57
N PRO A 207 -24.09 -2.46 4.46
CA PRO A 207 -24.64 -1.48 5.39
C PRO A 207 -26.18 -1.37 5.34
N LEU A 208 -26.79 -1.56 4.16
CA LEU A 208 -28.24 -1.58 3.97
C LEU A 208 -28.86 -2.79 4.67
N ASN A 209 -28.26 -3.99 4.55
CA ASN A 209 -28.74 -5.16 5.29
C ASN A 209 -28.69 -4.94 6.80
N ILE A 210 -27.61 -4.34 7.31
CA ILE A 210 -27.46 -4.08 8.75
C ILE A 210 -28.57 -3.15 9.24
N LEU A 211 -28.84 -2.08 8.49
CA LEU A 211 -29.89 -1.14 8.83
C LEU A 211 -31.26 -1.80 8.74
N PHE A 212 -31.52 -2.55 7.67
CA PHE A 212 -32.73 -3.34 7.48
C PHE A 212 -33.00 -4.27 8.68
N TYR A 213 -32.06 -5.16 9.04
CA TYR A 213 -32.26 -6.08 10.17
C TYR A 213 -32.39 -5.36 11.52
N ARG A 214 -31.71 -4.23 11.68
CA ARG A 214 -31.81 -3.42 12.90
C ARG A 214 -33.22 -2.90 13.10
N HIS A 215 -33.78 -2.30 12.05
CA HIS A 215 -35.09 -1.65 12.09
C HIS A 215 -36.25 -2.64 11.94
N LEU A 216 -36.04 -3.77 11.26
CA LEU A 216 -37.02 -4.86 11.18
C LEU A 216 -37.34 -5.42 12.57
N LEU A 217 -36.31 -5.73 13.37
CA LEU A 217 -36.48 -6.32 14.70
C LEU A 217 -36.64 -5.26 15.80
N GLY A 218 -36.00 -4.10 15.68
CA GLY A 218 -35.91 -3.10 16.77
C GLY A 218 -34.66 -3.27 17.65
N CYS A 219 -33.53 -3.63 17.05
CA CYS A 219 -32.29 -3.91 17.80
C CYS A 219 -31.65 -2.60 18.36
N PRO A 220 -31.41 -2.47 19.68
CA PRO A 220 -30.90 -1.24 20.28
C PRO A 220 -29.50 -0.82 19.81
N GLU A 221 -29.24 0.49 19.81
CA GLU A 221 -27.90 1.02 19.60
C GLU A 221 -26.93 0.50 20.67
N GLY A 222 -25.79 -0.07 20.24
CA GLY A 222 -24.79 -0.70 21.12
C GLY A 222 -24.87 -2.23 21.21
N LYS A 223 -25.90 -2.87 20.65
CA LYS A 223 -25.96 -4.32 20.46
C LYS A 223 -25.66 -4.70 19.01
N THR A 224 -25.07 -5.89 18.80
CA THR A 224 -24.87 -6.45 17.46
C THR A 224 -26.16 -7.07 16.96
N ILE A 225 -26.37 -7.06 15.64
CA ILE A 225 -27.52 -7.73 15.00
C ILE A 225 -27.56 -9.20 15.42
N GLU A 226 -26.42 -9.88 15.35
CA GLU A 226 -26.26 -11.27 15.79
C GLU A 226 -26.77 -11.51 17.22
N TRP A 227 -26.42 -10.64 18.18
CA TRP A 227 -26.89 -10.80 19.55
C TRP A 227 -28.41 -10.63 19.64
N CYS A 228 -28.97 -9.59 19.01
CA CYS A 228 -30.41 -9.32 19.04
C CYS A 228 -31.22 -10.50 18.51
N TYR A 229 -30.85 -11.05 17.35
CA TYR A 229 -31.56 -12.17 16.73
C TYR A 229 -31.36 -13.48 17.51
N ASN A 230 -30.17 -13.73 18.07
CA ASN A 230 -29.94 -14.91 18.93
C ASN A 230 -30.86 -14.97 20.15
N VAL A 231 -31.23 -13.83 20.73
CA VAL A 231 -32.07 -13.76 21.95
C VAL A 231 -33.53 -13.41 21.67
N ALA A 232 -33.87 -12.99 20.45
CA ALA A 232 -35.19 -12.47 20.12
C ALA A 232 -36.32 -13.47 20.43
N GLU A 233 -37.33 -12.96 21.13
CA GLU A 233 -38.62 -13.57 21.38
C GLU A 233 -39.71 -12.56 21.00
N VAL A 234 -40.94 -13.05 20.77
CA VAL A 234 -42.09 -12.19 20.45
C VAL A 234 -42.30 -11.18 21.59
N GLY A 235 -42.39 -9.88 21.24
CA GLY A 235 -42.58 -8.77 22.19
C GLY A 235 -41.31 -8.31 22.92
N MET A 236 -40.13 -8.86 22.61
CA MET A 236 -38.86 -8.43 23.24
C MET A 236 -38.30 -7.14 22.63
N PHE A 237 -38.50 -6.93 21.34
CA PHE A 237 -38.01 -5.79 20.59
C PHE A 237 -39.16 -5.16 19.81
N ASP A 238 -39.03 -3.86 19.51
CA ASP A 238 -40.04 -3.06 18.83
C ASP A 238 -39.44 -2.47 17.55
N GLY A 239 -39.80 -3.06 16.42
CA GLY A 239 -39.33 -2.67 15.10
C GLY A 239 -40.08 -1.45 14.57
N ASN A 240 -39.48 -0.71 13.64
CA ASN A 240 -40.08 0.49 13.06
C ASN A 240 -40.12 0.47 11.52
N LEU A 241 -40.00 -0.72 10.90
CA LEU A 241 -40.25 -0.91 9.46
C LEU A 241 -41.72 -1.23 9.14
N GLY A 242 -42.62 -1.24 10.13
CA GLY A 242 -44.02 -1.62 9.95
C GLY A 242 -44.23 -3.13 9.78
N PHE A 243 -43.37 -3.94 10.41
CA PHE A 243 -43.46 -5.41 10.42
C PHE A 243 -43.28 -5.94 11.85
N ASP A 244 -44.32 -6.56 12.39
CA ASP A 244 -44.37 -7.06 13.77
C ASP A 244 -43.88 -8.50 13.84
N LEU A 245 -42.98 -8.81 14.78
CA LEU A 245 -42.53 -10.18 15.02
C LEU A 245 -43.65 -10.98 15.69
N VAL A 246 -44.39 -11.76 14.91
CA VAL A 246 -45.55 -12.53 15.40
C VAL A 246 -45.18 -13.96 15.84
N LYS A 247 -44.08 -14.52 15.33
CA LYS A 247 -43.66 -15.87 15.70
C LYS A 247 -42.15 -16.08 15.64
N VAL A 248 -41.64 -16.82 16.62
CA VAL A 248 -40.28 -17.37 16.65
C VAL A 248 -40.37 -18.88 16.86
N PHE A 249 -39.65 -19.65 16.04
CA PHE A 249 -39.41 -21.07 16.29
C PHE A 249 -37.94 -21.28 16.63
N GLN A 250 -37.69 -21.92 17.77
CA GLN A 250 -36.37 -22.20 18.28
C GLN A 250 -36.40 -23.55 19.00
N SER A 251 -35.44 -24.41 18.70
CA SER A 251 -35.27 -25.71 19.36
C SER A 251 -34.01 -25.69 20.21
N ASP A 252 -34.16 -25.47 21.51
CA ASP A 252 -33.02 -25.47 22.43
C ASP A 252 -32.64 -26.89 22.90
N PRO A 253 -31.34 -27.23 22.95
CA PRO A 253 -30.86 -28.35 23.72
C PRO A 253 -31.41 -28.31 25.14
N ASN A 254 -31.98 -29.42 25.57
CA ASN A 254 -32.58 -29.54 26.89
C ASN A 254 -32.12 -30.79 27.64
N LEU A 255 -31.89 -30.63 28.94
CA LEU A 255 -31.67 -31.72 29.89
C LEU A 255 -32.71 -31.59 31.00
N GLY A 256 -33.85 -32.26 30.81
CA GLY A 256 -35.00 -32.12 31.71
C GLY A 256 -35.57 -30.70 31.67
N LYS A 257 -35.46 -29.96 32.79
CA LYS A 257 -35.96 -28.57 32.89
C LYS A 257 -34.93 -27.52 32.48
N PHE A 258 -33.67 -27.88 32.28
CA PHE A 258 -32.63 -26.96 31.87
C PHE A 258 -32.62 -26.84 30.35
N ARG A 259 -32.86 -25.63 29.83
CA ARG A 259 -32.72 -25.27 28.42
C ARG A 259 -31.50 -24.39 28.25
N ILE A 260 -30.74 -24.61 27.19
CA ILE A 260 -29.55 -23.82 26.85
C ILE A 260 -29.83 -23.18 25.49
N ASN A 261 -29.86 -21.85 25.44
CA ASN A 261 -29.86 -21.13 24.16
C ASN A 261 -28.48 -21.33 23.51
N ASP A 262 -28.42 -22.17 22.50
CA ASP A 262 -27.23 -22.50 21.74
C ASP A 262 -27.11 -21.70 20.43
N GLN A 263 -27.93 -20.66 20.24
CA GLN A 263 -27.87 -19.79 19.06
C GLN A 263 -26.56 -18.97 18.99
N PHE A 264 -25.74 -18.99 20.06
CA PHE A 264 -24.38 -18.44 20.06
C PHE A 264 -23.30 -19.45 19.62
N ALA A 265 -23.68 -20.69 19.28
CA ALA A 265 -22.78 -21.72 18.77
C ALA A 265 -22.33 -21.40 17.32
N GLU A 266 -21.47 -22.25 16.74
CA GLU A 266 -21.07 -22.04 15.35
C GLU A 266 -22.18 -22.46 14.37
N GLU A 267 -22.04 -21.98 13.14
CA GLU A 267 -23.03 -22.08 12.08
C GLU A 267 -23.57 -23.50 11.82
N ALA A 268 -22.81 -24.58 12.02
CA ALA A 268 -23.34 -25.90 11.73
C ALA A 268 -24.47 -26.31 12.68
N PHE A 269 -24.45 -25.84 13.94
CA PHE A 269 -25.56 -26.04 14.88
C PHE A 269 -26.72 -25.07 14.58
N THR A 270 -26.45 -23.78 14.41
CA THR A 270 -27.50 -22.76 14.31
C THR A 270 -28.19 -22.70 12.95
N VAL A 271 -27.66 -23.39 11.93
CA VAL A 271 -28.26 -23.45 10.59
C VAL A 271 -28.85 -24.81 10.27
N TYR A 272 -28.19 -25.92 10.63
CA TYR A 272 -28.63 -27.25 10.22
C TYR A 272 -29.32 -28.07 11.32
N ASP A 273 -28.94 -27.89 12.59
CA ASP A 273 -29.46 -28.71 13.70
C ASP A 273 -30.59 -27.96 14.44
N HIS A 274 -30.33 -26.72 14.85
CA HIS A 274 -31.24 -25.85 15.61
C HIS A 274 -31.42 -24.48 14.93
N PRO A 275 -31.98 -24.42 13.69
CA PRO A 275 -32.28 -23.16 13.05
C PRO A 275 -33.32 -22.37 13.83
N LYS A 276 -33.08 -21.08 13.99
CA LYS A 276 -34.04 -20.13 14.55
C LYS A 276 -34.79 -19.42 13.42
N VAL A 277 -36.10 -19.64 13.40
CA VAL A 277 -37.01 -19.13 12.37
C VAL A 277 -37.81 -17.96 12.91
N PHE A 278 -37.98 -16.92 12.10
CA PHE A 278 -38.79 -15.75 12.41
C PHE A 278 -39.89 -15.55 11.37
N ILE A 279 -41.09 -15.20 11.84
CA ILE A 279 -42.19 -14.74 11.00
C ILE A 279 -42.58 -13.34 11.45
N PHE A 280 -42.43 -12.39 10.53
CA PHE A 280 -42.89 -11.03 10.68
C PHE A 280 -44.16 -10.82 9.86
N GLN A 281 -45.14 -10.12 10.41
CA GLN A 281 -46.38 -9.75 9.73
C GLN A 281 -46.40 -8.25 9.49
N LYS A 282 -46.81 -7.81 8.30
CA LYS A 282 -46.97 -6.39 8.00
C LYS A 282 -48.02 -5.78 8.93
N SER A 283 -47.62 -4.72 9.64
CA SER A 283 -48.48 -4.00 10.56
C SER A 283 -49.43 -3.07 9.81
N THR A 284 -50.56 -2.73 10.43
CA THR A 284 -51.50 -1.73 9.89
C THR A 284 -50.88 -0.33 9.87
N ASP A 285 -49.84 -0.10 10.68
CA ASP A 285 -49.13 1.17 10.78
C ASP A 285 -47.96 1.29 9.78
N TYR A 286 -47.84 0.37 8.80
CA TYR A 286 -46.84 0.45 7.75
C TYR A 286 -47.01 1.74 6.92
N ASP A 287 -45.95 2.55 6.86
CA ASP A 287 -45.87 3.72 6.00
C ASP A 287 -44.65 3.63 5.07
N HIS A 288 -44.92 3.65 3.76
CA HIS A 288 -43.89 3.55 2.73
C HIS A 288 -42.89 4.72 2.82
N ASN A 289 -43.35 5.94 3.16
CA ASN A 289 -42.46 7.10 3.22
C ASN A 289 -41.47 6.99 4.39
N THR A 290 -41.93 6.57 5.56
CA THR A 290 -41.08 6.33 6.73
C THR A 290 -40.03 5.24 6.46
N VAL A 291 -40.42 4.13 5.81
CA VAL A 291 -39.49 3.06 5.44
C VAL A 291 -38.43 3.55 4.43
N THR A 292 -38.85 4.33 3.44
CA THR A 292 -37.94 4.96 2.47
C THR A 292 -36.94 5.88 3.16
N GLU A 293 -37.39 6.76 4.05
CA GLU A 293 -36.51 7.66 4.81
C GLU A 293 -35.46 6.90 5.64
N ILE A 294 -35.86 5.80 6.29
CA ILE A 294 -34.95 4.94 7.06
C ILE A 294 -33.90 4.31 6.14
N LEU A 295 -34.31 3.66 5.05
CA LEU A 295 -33.37 2.90 4.22
C LEU A 295 -32.51 3.79 3.31
N GLU A 296 -33.00 4.95 2.86
CA GLU A 296 -32.23 5.95 2.11
C GLU A 296 -31.17 6.66 2.96
N SER A 297 -31.23 6.53 4.30
CA SER A 297 -30.20 7.10 5.18
C SER A 297 -28.82 6.43 5.00
N VAL A 298 -28.76 5.28 4.31
CA VAL A 298 -27.51 4.58 4.01
C VAL A 298 -26.80 5.24 2.84
N ASP A 299 -25.57 5.71 3.07
CA ASP A 299 -24.69 6.18 1.98
C ASP A 299 -24.16 4.98 1.18
N LEU A 300 -24.95 4.51 0.22
CA LEU A 300 -24.63 3.40 -0.67
C LEU A 300 -23.39 3.66 -1.54
N SER A 301 -22.96 4.93 -1.67
CA SER A 301 -21.74 5.27 -2.38
C SER A 301 -20.47 4.82 -1.63
N ARG A 302 -20.58 4.47 -0.34
CA ARG A 302 -19.47 3.98 0.49
C ARG A 302 -19.34 2.46 0.49
N VAL A 303 -20.23 1.75 -0.20
CA VAL A 303 -20.20 0.28 -0.25
C VAL A 303 -18.95 -0.20 -0.99
N VAL A 304 -18.21 -1.10 -0.37
CA VAL A 304 -17.01 -1.72 -0.94
C VAL A 304 -17.17 -3.23 -0.97
N ARG A 305 -16.94 -3.83 -2.14
CA ARG A 305 -16.96 -5.28 -2.31
C ARG A 305 -15.70 -5.91 -1.71
N VAL A 306 -15.77 -6.25 -0.43
CA VAL A 306 -14.72 -6.98 0.29
C VAL A 306 -15.11 -8.44 0.52
N THR A 307 -14.12 -9.34 0.49
CA THR A 307 -14.35 -10.73 0.87
C THR A 307 -14.37 -10.86 2.40
N PRO A 308 -15.08 -11.86 2.97
CA PRO A 308 -15.14 -12.05 4.43
C PRO A 308 -13.76 -12.12 5.10
N LYS A 309 -12.78 -12.77 4.44
CA LYS A 309 -11.38 -12.85 4.91
C LYS A 309 -10.69 -11.48 5.01
N LYS A 310 -11.05 -10.53 4.15
CA LYS A 310 -10.44 -9.19 4.10
C LYS A 310 -11.17 -8.18 4.99
N ALA A 311 -12.46 -8.36 5.26
CA ALA A 311 -13.30 -7.45 6.03
C ALA A 311 -12.70 -7.08 7.41
N GLY A 312 -12.29 -8.07 8.21
CA GLY A 312 -11.71 -7.82 9.54
C GLY A 312 -10.38 -7.06 9.58
N ASN A 313 -9.74 -6.83 8.43
CA ASN A 313 -8.51 -6.02 8.30
C ASN A 313 -8.69 -4.85 7.32
N PHE A 314 -9.93 -4.53 6.94
CA PHE A 314 -10.21 -3.42 6.03
C PHE A 314 -9.84 -2.09 6.69
N LYS A 315 -9.30 -1.17 5.89
CA LYS A 315 -8.99 0.19 6.30
C LYS A 315 -9.52 1.09 5.20
N ASP A 316 -10.47 1.96 5.54
CA ASP A 316 -11.05 2.96 4.64
C ASP A 316 -10.06 4.07 4.25
N LEU A 317 -8.92 4.14 4.95
CA LEU A 317 -7.86 5.12 4.77
C LEU A 317 -8.30 6.57 5.10
N LEU A 318 -9.37 6.73 5.88
CA LEU A 318 -9.85 8.02 6.39
C LEU A 318 -9.31 8.27 7.81
N ILE A 319 -9.23 9.54 8.18
CA ILE A 319 -8.89 9.95 9.54
C ILE A 319 -10.17 9.98 10.38
N PRO A 320 -10.18 9.34 11.57
CA PRO A 320 -11.29 9.47 12.52
C PRO A 320 -11.60 10.93 12.87
N ALA A 321 -12.87 11.27 13.08
CA ALA A 321 -13.31 12.66 13.24
C ALA A 321 -12.57 13.44 14.35
N ASP A 322 -12.35 12.80 15.51
CA ASP A 322 -11.60 13.36 16.64
C ASP A 322 -10.16 13.75 16.26
N LYS A 323 -9.48 12.88 15.50
CA LYS A 323 -8.14 13.15 14.99
C LYS A 323 -8.15 14.15 13.85
N LEU A 324 -9.18 14.17 13.01
CA LEU A 324 -9.29 15.11 11.91
C LEU A 324 -9.42 16.55 12.44
N GLU A 325 -10.22 16.75 13.50
CA GLU A 325 -10.31 18.02 14.20
C GLU A 325 -8.96 18.42 14.81
N GLU A 326 -8.23 17.50 15.46
CA GLU A 326 -6.87 17.75 15.98
C GLU A 326 -5.89 18.20 14.87
N GLN A 327 -5.94 17.54 13.69
CA GLN A 327 -5.09 17.89 12.56
C GLN A 327 -5.46 19.24 11.95
N ARG A 328 -6.76 19.56 11.87
CA ARG A 328 -7.26 20.85 11.37
C ARG A 328 -6.91 22.01 12.29
N ALA A 329 -6.94 21.78 13.61
CA ALA A 329 -6.47 22.73 14.62
C ALA A 329 -4.93 22.80 14.71
N GLY A 330 -4.22 21.95 13.97
CA GLY A 330 -2.76 21.91 13.93
C GLY A 330 -2.14 23.21 13.41
N GLY A 331 -0.97 23.57 13.94
CA GLY A 331 -0.41 24.93 13.90
C GLY A 331 -0.39 25.65 12.53
N THR A 332 -0.58 26.97 12.61
CA THR A 332 -0.54 27.91 11.47
C THR A 332 0.85 27.97 10.86
N TRP A 333 0.95 28.06 9.53
CA TRP A 333 2.24 28.01 8.84
C TRP A 333 3.19 29.14 9.27
N ALA A 334 2.71 30.38 9.35
CA ALA A 334 3.52 31.53 9.79
C ALA A 334 4.06 31.37 11.22
N GLU A 335 3.34 30.68 12.10
CA GLU A 335 3.77 30.38 13.47
C GLU A 335 4.87 29.30 13.50
N LEU A 336 4.72 28.28 12.66
CA LEU A 336 5.71 27.20 12.51
C LEU A 336 6.99 27.71 11.84
N PHE A 337 6.86 28.59 10.84
CA PHE A 337 7.92 29.05 9.95
C PHE A 337 7.91 30.57 9.78
N ASN A 338 8.40 31.28 10.80
CA ASN A 338 8.50 32.74 10.76
C ASN A 338 9.53 33.20 9.70
N VAL A 339 9.05 33.78 8.60
CA VAL A 339 9.87 34.28 7.47
C VAL A 339 10.80 35.43 7.87
N ASP A 340 10.42 36.22 8.88
CA ASP A 340 11.22 37.33 9.43
C ASP A 340 12.31 36.87 10.41
N ALA A 341 12.33 35.59 10.79
CA ALA A 341 13.40 35.06 11.63
C ALA A 341 14.77 35.20 10.93
N LEU A 342 15.84 35.49 11.69
CA LEU A 342 17.19 35.64 11.13
C LEU A 342 17.63 34.42 10.30
N ILE A 343 17.24 33.22 10.74
CA ILE A 343 17.57 31.96 10.06
C ILE A 343 16.89 31.84 8.69
N ASN A 344 15.76 32.51 8.45
CA ASN A 344 15.03 32.47 7.19
C ASN A 344 15.37 33.66 6.28
N ARG A 345 15.76 34.81 6.85
CA ARG A 345 16.25 35.98 6.08
C ARG A 345 17.70 35.81 5.58
N SER A 346 18.51 35.00 6.26
CA SER A 346 19.92 34.77 5.89
C SER A 346 20.19 33.30 5.58
N GLN A 347 20.40 32.99 4.31
CA GLN A 347 20.73 31.63 3.86
C GLN A 347 22.02 31.10 4.49
N VAL A 348 23.00 31.98 4.69
CA VAL A 348 24.25 31.63 5.38
C VAL A 348 23.97 31.23 6.83
N ALA A 349 23.13 31.99 7.54
CA ALA A 349 22.72 31.63 8.89
C ALA A 349 21.96 30.30 8.92
N ALA A 350 21.05 30.06 7.96
CA ALA A 350 20.33 28.80 7.81
C ALA A 350 21.29 27.61 7.68
N VAL A 351 22.25 27.70 6.75
CA VAL A 351 23.25 26.66 6.50
C VAL A 351 24.09 26.39 7.75
N VAL A 352 24.60 27.44 8.41
CA VAL A 352 25.47 27.31 9.58
C VAL A 352 24.70 26.68 10.75
N VAL A 353 23.51 27.18 11.08
CA VAL A 353 22.71 26.66 12.19
C VAL A 353 22.27 25.22 11.92
N TRP A 354 21.83 24.91 10.69
CA TRP A 354 21.49 23.55 10.28
C TRP A 354 22.67 22.59 10.46
N TYR A 355 23.84 22.95 9.91
CA TYR A 355 25.04 22.13 10.00
C TYR A 355 25.47 21.89 11.46
N LEU A 356 25.43 22.94 12.30
CA LEU A 356 25.77 22.84 13.71
C LEU A 356 24.76 21.98 14.48
N ALA A 357 23.46 22.09 14.21
CA ALA A 357 22.44 21.25 14.83
C ALA A 357 22.68 19.76 14.53
N VAL A 358 22.94 19.41 13.27
CA VAL A 358 23.29 18.04 12.86
C VAL A 358 24.61 17.59 13.51
N ALA A 359 25.61 18.45 13.58
CA ALA A 359 26.91 18.14 14.18
C ALA A 359 26.83 17.88 15.69
N VAL A 360 26.14 18.75 16.44
CA VAL A 360 25.94 18.61 17.88
C VAL A 360 25.15 17.33 18.20
N LEU A 361 24.10 17.04 17.43
CA LEU A 361 23.34 15.80 17.56
C LEU A 361 24.22 14.56 17.33
N GLY A 362 25.08 14.59 16.30
CA GLY A 362 26.05 13.53 16.04
C GLY A 362 27.05 13.33 17.19
N LEU A 363 27.58 14.43 17.75
CA LEU A 363 28.50 14.37 18.89
C LEU A 363 27.83 13.79 20.14
N ALA A 364 26.60 14.19 20.43
CA ALA A 364 25.82 13.64 21.53
C ALA A 364 25.50 12.16 21.33
N MET A 365 25.26 11.72 20.10
CA MET A 365 24.96 10.33 19.80
C MET A 365 26.19 9.42 19.89
N TYR A 366 27.41 9.94 19.66
CA TYR A 366 28.61 9.11 19.58
C TYR A 366 28.89 8.22 20.81
N PRO A 367 28.78 8.69 22.08
CA PRO A 367 28.95 7.85 23.27
C PRO A 367 27.96 6.68 23.37
N LEU A 368 26.74 6.85 22.84
CA LEU A 368 25.73 5.79 22.75
C LEU A 368 26.03 4.85 21.57
N LEU A 369 26.39 5.41 20.42
CA LEU A 369 26.68 4.64 19.22
C LEU A 369 27.89 3.71 19.39
N ARG A 370 28.95 4.16 20.07
CA ARG A 370 30.17 3.34 20.29
C ARG A 370 29.94 2.06 21.10
N LEU A 371 28.85 1.99 21.86
CA LEU A 371 28.41 0.77 22.55
C LEU A 371 27.82 -0.24 21.55
N ALA A 372 26.92 0.23 20.68
CA ALA A 372 26.31 -0.59 19.64
C ALA A 372 27.34 -1.03 18.58
N PHE A 373 28.29 -0.14 18.24
CA PHE A 373 29.28 -0.32 17.17
C PHE A 373 30.64 -0.82 17.68
N SER A 374 30.63 -1.55 18.80
CA SER A 374 31.86 -1.91 19.51
C SER A 374 32.83 -2.83 18.76
N GLY A 375 32.36 -3.56 17.74
CA GLY A 375 33.19 -4.39 16.89
C GLY A 375 33.95 -3.62 15.82
N LEU A 376 33.57 -2.36 15.54
CA LEU A 376 34.24 -1.53 14.55
C LEU A 376 35.45 -0.78 15.16
N PRO A 377 36.60 -0.76 14.49
CA PRO A 377 37.76 0.02 14.91
C PRO A 377 37.52 1.53 15.13
N ASP A 378 36.62 2.18 14.40
CA ASP A 378 36.24 3.60 14.59
C ASP A 378 35.03 3.82 15.50
N ARG A 379 34.43 2.73 16.01
CA ARG A 379 33.23 2.75 16.86
C ARG A 379 32.03 3.47 16.24
N GLY A 380 31.99 3.62 14.91
CA GLY A 380 30.88 4.23 14.18
C GLY A 380 30.86 5.76 14.18
N TYR A 381 31.95 6.45 14.57
CA TYR A 381 31.96 7.93 14.62
C TYR A 381 31.46 8.63 13.32
N PRO A 382 31.88 8.23 12.10
CA PRO A 382 31.37 8.87 10.88
C PRO A 382 29.86 8.71 10.64
N MET A 383 29.23 7.72 11.27
CA MET A 383 27.78 7.44 11.17
C MET A 383 26.98 8.06 12.31
N ALA A 384 27.62 8.79 13.23
CA ALA A 384 26.97 9.32 14.43
C ALA A 384 25.86 10.33 14.13
N ARG A 385 26.02 11.13 13.07
CA ARG A 385 25.00 12.09 12.60
C ARG A 385 23.73 11.39 12.13
N THR A 386 23.88 10.35 11.30
CA THR A 386 22.76 9.53 10.83
C THR A 386 22.02 8.88 11.99
N ALA A 387 22.76 8.27 12.92
CA ALA A 387 22.19 7.63 14.10
C ALA A 387 21.47 8.63 15.02
N GLY A 388 22.03 9.82 15.20
CA GLY A 388 21.47 10.86 16.05
C GLY A 388 20.17 11.42 15.47
N LEU A 389 20.16 11.71 14.16
CA LEU A 389 18.96 12.16 13.47
C LEU A 389 17.86 11.09 13.49
N LEU A 390 18.23 9.82 13.30
CA LEU A 390 17.27 8.72 13.34
C LEU A 390 16.64 8.56 14.73
N LEU A 391 17.44 8.67 15.79
CA LEU A 391 16.93 8.60 17.16
C LEU A 391 16.00 9.78 17.48
N LEU A 392 16.37 11.01 17.08
CA LEU A 392 15.52 12.18 17.27
C LEU A 392 14.18 12.03 16.53
N ALA A 393 14.23 11.64 15.26
CA ALA A 393 13.05 11.38 14.45
C ALA A 393 12.16 10.29 15.04
N TYR A 394 12.75 9.17 15.46
CA TYR A 394 12.02 8.07 16.08
C TYR A 394 11.30 8.49 17.36
N LEU A 395 11.98 9.19 18.27
CA LEU A 395 11.38 9.64 19.51
C LEU A 395 10.25 10.66 19.27
N SER A 396 10.44 11.56 18.29
CA SER A 396 9.45 12.59 17.95
C SER A 396 8.22 11.98 17.26
N TRP A 397 8.45 11.01 16.37
CA TRP A 397 7.40 10.23 15.73
C TRP A 397 6.62 9.37 16.72
N MET A 398 7.32 8.71 17.65
CA MET A 398 6.68 7.88 18.68
C MET A 398 5.83 8.72 19.62
N ALA A 399 6.30 9.91 20.01
CA ALA A 399 5.51 10.88 20.77
C ALA A 399 4.20 11.23 20.02
N GLY A 400 4.30 11.65 18.76
CA GLY A 400 3.14 11.94 17.89
C GLY A 400 2.19 10.75 17.69
N SER A 401 2.73 9.54 17.63
CA SER A 401 1.96 8.30 17.43
C SER A 401 1.25 7.81 18.70
N THR A 402 1.66 8.30 19.88
CA THR A 402 1.10 7.92 21.19
C THR A 402 0.21 9.01 21.80
N GLY A 403 -0.08 10.08 21.05
CA GLY A 403 -0.98 11.17 21.44
C GLY A 403 -0.26 12.40 22.02
N ILE A 404 1.07 12.45 22.04
CA ILE A 404 1.82 13.65 22.40
C ILE A 404 2.05 14.50 21.14
N SER A 405 1.63 15.77 21.16
CA SER A 405 1.75 16.66 20.01
C SER A 405 3.17 16.75 19.43
N PHE A 406 3.28 16.55 18.12
CA PHE A 406 4.48 16.74 17.31
C PHE A 406 4.71 18.24 17.07
N ASN A 407 5.28 18.94 18.05
CA ASN A 407 5.54 20.38 17.98
C ASN A 407 6.98 20.74 18.38
N ARG A 408 7.36 21.99 18.10
CA ARG A 408 8.73 22.48 18.29
C ARG A 408 9.25 22.34 19.74
N PRO A 409 8.50 22.73 20.79
CA PRO A 409 8.91 22.50 22.19
C PRO A 409 9.21 21.04 22.53
N ILE A 410 8.35 20.10 22.10
CA ILE A 410 8.55 18.68 22.37
C ILE A 410 9.81 18.17 21.65
N ILE A 411 10.01 18.53 20.38
CA ILE A 411 11.19 18.13 19.61
C ILE A 411 12.48 18.70 20.25
N LEU A 412 12.46 19.95 20.71
CA LEU A 412 13.59 20.56 21.44
C LEU A 412 13.87 19.84 22.77
N GLY A 413 12.82 19.44 23.49
CA GLY A 413 12.94 18.63 24.72
C GLY A 413 13.60 17.27 24.44
N LEU A 414 13.17 16.58 23.38
CA LEU A 414 13.76 15.30 22.95
C LEU A 414 15.21 15.46 22.46
N TYR A 415 15.50 16.54 21.73
CA TYR A 415 16.86 16.90 21.35
C TYR A 415 17.75 17.08 22.59
N GLY A 416 17.30 17.90 23.55
CA GLY A 416 17.97 18.10 24.84
C GLY A 416 18.13 16.81 25.64
N PHE A 417 17.14 15.92 25.63
CA PHE A 417 17.21 14.60 26.25
C PHE A 417 18.32 13.74 25.64
N ILE A 418 18.45 13.71 24.31
CA ILE A 418 19.56 13.02 23.62
C ILE A 418 20.90 13.63 24.00
N LEU A 419 21.01 14.96 24.10
CA LEU A 419 22.23 15.62 24.57
C LEU A 419 22.62 15.18 25.99
N ILE A 420 21.66 15.18 26.92
CA ILE A 420 21.89 14.78 28.32
C ILE A 420 22.31 13.32 28.40
N LEU A 421 21.61 12.42 27.69
CA LEU A 421 21.98 11.00 27.63
C LEU A 421 23.38 10.80 27.04
N GLY A 422 23.70 11.52 25.97
CA GLY A 422 25.01 11.52 25.33
C GLY A 422 26.12 11.97 26.27
N LEU A 423 25.92 13.10 26.96
CA LEU A 423 26.85 13.65 27.95
C LEU A 423 27.02 12.70 29.15
N TRP A 424 25.94 12.15 29.68
CA TRP A 424 25.97 11.18 30.77
C TRP A 424 26.76 9.92 30.38
N GLN A 425 26.47 9.36 29.21
CA GLN A 425 27.17 8.19 28.72
C GLN A 425 28.64 8.50 28.39
N GLY A 426 28.92 9.70 27.88
CA GLY A 426 30.27 10.22 27.65
C GLY A 426 31.06 10.35 28.96
N TYR A 427 30.44 10.85 30.03
CA TYR A 427 31.05 10.95 31.35
C TYR A 427 31.39 9.57 31.94
N ARG A 428 30.51 8.57 31.76
CA ARG A 428 30.77 7.18 32.16
C ARG A 428 31.95 6.56 31.40
N GLN A 429 32.20 7.02 30.18
CA GLN A 429 33.25 6.51 29.30
C GLN A 429 34.45 7.45 29.17
N ARG A 430 34.57 8.48 30.04
CA ARG A 430 35.51 9.59 29.88
C ARG A 430 36.97 9.17 29.70
N GLU A 431 37.42 8.14 30.42
CA GLU A 431 38.82 7.67 30.35
C GLU A 431 39.12 7.01 29.00
N GLU A 432 38.15 6.24 28.48
CA GLU A 432 38.26 5.63 27.15
C GLU A 432 38.22 6.68 26.05
N LEU A 433 37.31 7.65 26.15
CA LEU A 433 37.18 8.75 25.19
C LEU A 433 38.42 9.65 25.19
N LYS A 434 38.98 9.96 26.37
CA LYS A 434 40.23 10.71 26.50
C LYS A 434 41.39 9.97 25.84
N THR A 435 41.50 8.66 26.09
CA THR A 435 42.54 7.82 25.47
C THR A 435 42.37 7.74 23.94
N GLU A 436 41.14 7.60 23.47
CA GLU A 436 40.83 7.56 22.04
C GLU A 436 41.12 8.90 21.36
N TRP A 437 40.74 10.02 21.96
CA TRP A 437 41.04 11.36 21.49
C TRP A 437 42.55 11.59 21.35
N GLN A 438 43.33 11.25 22.39
CA GLN A 438 44.78 11.37 22.36
C GLN A 438 45.42 10.54 21.22
N LYS A 439 44.88 9.36 20.93
CA LYS A 439 45.40 8.45 19.88
C LYS A 439 44.89 8.77 18.48
N LYS A 440 43.70 9.37 18.35
CA LYS A 440 42.96 9.49 17.08
C LYS A 440 42.45 10.91 16.75
N ARG A 441 42.83 11.97 17.48
CA ARG A 441 42.37 13.36 17.19
C ARG A 441 42.45 13.75 15.71
N LYS A 442 43.53 13.37 15.01
CA LYS A 442 43.69 13.65 13.58
C LYS A 442 42.60 12.99 12.74
N TYR A 443 42.25 11.74 13.06
CA TYR A 443 41.17 11.03 12.37
C TYR A 443 39.82 11.72 12.59
N PHE A 444 39.50 12.16 13.81
CA PHE A 444 38.27 12.91 14.08
C PHE A 444 38.20 14.19 13.23
N PHE A 445 39.24 15.03 13.24
CA PHE A 445 39.27 16.23 12.40
C PHE A 445 39.18 15.93 10.90
N GLN A 446 39.81 14.85 10.43
CA GLN A 446 39.72 14.43 9.04
C GLN A 446 38.31 13.97 8.66
N VAL A 447 37.63 13.24 9.54
CA VAL A 447 36.24 12.81 9.34
C VAL A 447 35.31 14.02 9.28
N GLU A 448 35.49 14.98 10.20
CA GLU A 448 34.71 16.23 10.22
C GLU A 448 34.93 17.06 8.96
N GLY A 449 36.19 17.24 8.54
CA GLY A 449 36.52 17.93 7.30
C GLY A 449 35.98 17.22 6.06
N LEU A 450 35.95 15.88 6.05
CA LEU A 450 35.39 15.11 4.94
C LEU A 450 33.87 15.23 4.87
N PHE A 451 33.17 15.17 6.01
CA PHE A 451 31.73 15.42 6.05
C PHE A 451 31.39 16.82 5.53
N LEU A 452 32.13 17.85 6.01
CA LEU A 452 31.96 19.22 5.55
C LEU A 452 32.20 19.35 4.03
N ALA A 453 33.23 18.69 3.50
CA ALA A 453 33.53 18.71 2.07
C ALA A 453 32.41 18.10 1.23
N PHE A 454 31.86 16.95 1.61
CA PHE A 454 30.72 16.35 0.91
C PHE A 454 29.45 17.19 1.02
N PHE A 455 29.19 17.75 2.20
CA PHE A 455 28.05 18.64 2.43
C PHE A 455 28.16 19.90 1.54
N ILE A 456 29.28 20.61 1.57
CA ILE A 456 29.49 21.81 0.74
C ILE A 456 29.42 21.46 -0.75
N PHE A 457 30.02 20.36 -1.17
CA PHE A 457 29.99 19.95 -2.58
C PHE A 457 28.54 19.77 -3.08
N SER A 458 27.71 19.02 -2.36
CA SER A 458 26.30 18.84 -2.75
C SER A 458 25.48 20.12 -2.56
N LEU A 459 25.79 20.94 -1.55
CA LEU A 459 25.15 22.24 -1.33
C LEU A 459 25.39 23.18 -2.51
N LEU A 460 26.61 23.23 -3.06
CA LEU A 460 26.92 24.06 -4.23
C LEU A 460 26.17 23.60 -5.49
N VAL A 461 25.93 22.30 -5.64
CA VAL A 461 25.07 21.78 -6.72
C VAL A 461 23.63 22.26 -6.54
N ARG A 462 23.09 22.20 -5.32
CA ARG A 462 21.74 22.70 -5.01
C ARG A 462 21.62 24.21 -5.12
N TYR A 463 22.66 24.96 -4.78
CA TYR A 463 22.71 26.41 -4.98
C TYR A 463 22.62 26.81 -6.47
N GLY A 464 23.11 25.95 -7.37
CA GLY A 464 22.99 26.16 -8.82
C GLY A 464 21.66 25.73 -9.44
N ASN A 465 20.94 24.78 -8.83
CA ASN A 465 19.62 24.33 -9.27
C ASN A 465 18.71 24.07 -8.06
N PRO A 466 18.20 25.11 -7.38
CA PRO A 466 17.39 24.96 -6.17
C PRO A 466 15.92 24.59 -6.44
N ASP A 467 15.47 24.78 -7.68
CA ASP A 467 14.08 24.75 -8.12
C ASP A 467 13.36 23.44 -7.72
N LEU A 468 12.16 23.58 -7.14
CA LEU A 468 11.30 22.47 -6.70
C LEU A 468 10.27 22.02 -7.75
N TRP A 469 10.41 22.51 -8.98
CA TRP A 469 9.62 22.09 -10.13
C TRP A 469 10.49 22.03 -11.38
N HIS A 470 10.08 21.21 -12.36
CA HIS A 470 10.63 21.29 -13.71
C HIS A 470 9.63 20.70 -14.74
N PRO A 471 9.42 21.34 -15.90
CA PRO A 471 8.41 20.93 -16.90
C PRO A 471 8.50 19.48 -17.39
N PHE A 472 9.66 19.05 -17.89
CA PHE A 472 9.80 17.74 -18.57
C PHE A 472 10.54 16.67 -17.76
N LYS A 473 11.27 17.09 -16.72
CA LYS A 473 12.19 16.27 -15.91
C LYS A 473 12.09 16.64 -14.43
N GLY A 474 10.89 17.06 -13.98
CA GLY A 474 10.58 17.42 -12.60
C GLY A 474 10.39 16.26 -11.65
N GLY A 475 10.14 15.06 -12.18
CA GLY A 475 10.04 13.84 -11.37
C GLY A 475 8.89 13.91 -10.39
N GLU A 476 9.13 13.40 -9.17
CA GLU A 476 8.15 13.35 -8.08
C GLU A 476 8.45 14.37 -6.96
N LYS A 477 9.39 15.32 -7.14
CA LYS A 477 9.65 16.40 -6.15
C LYS A 477 8.38 17.10 -5.64
N PRO A 478 7.37 17.40 -6.48
CA PRO A 478 6.18 18.09 -6.02
C PRO A 478 5.41 17.24 -5.01
N MET A 479 5.38 15.91 -5.21
CA MET A 479 4.82 14.97 -4.25
C MET A 479 5.60 14.96 -2.95
N ASP A 480 6.93 14.80 -3.05
CA ASP A 480 7.79 14.75 -1.87
C ASP A 480 7.71 16.04 -1.04
N PHE A 481 7.59 17.20 -1.71
CA PHE A 481 7.43 18.49 -1.04
C PHE A 481 6.06 18.66 -0.39
N SER A 482 4.98 18.23 -1.06
CA SER A 482 3.63 18.20 -0.51
C SER A 482 3.57 17.36 0.78
N TYR A 483 4.13 16.14 0.74
CA TYR A 483 4.14 15.22 1.89
C TYR A 483 5.04 15.70 3.01
N LEU A 484 6.19 16.32 2.69
CA LEU A 484 7.02 16.99 3.68
C LEU A 484 6.23 18.10 4.41
N ASN A 485 5.54 18.97 3.67
CA ASN A 485 4.75 20.05 4.25
C ASN A 485 3.60 19.52 5.11
N ALA A 486 2.87 18.49 4.66
CA ALA A 486 1.82 17.85 5.44
C ALA A 486 2.33 17.23 6.75
N VAL A 487 3.48 16.53 6.71
CA VAL A 487 4.14 15.99 7.91
C VAL A 487 4.58 17.11 8.86
N LEU A 488 5.11 18.21 8.33
CA LEU A 488 5.54 19.35 9.13
C LEU A 488 4.36 20.05 9.81
N LYS A 489 3.19 20.13 9.16
CA LYS A 489 1.98 20.73 9.73
C LYS A 489 1.21 19.80 10.68
N SER A 490 1.33 18.48 10.50
CA SER A 490 0.60 17.51 11.31
C SER A 490 0.89 17.64 12.81
N THR A 491 -0.15 17.46 13.63
CA THR A 491 -0.10 17.51 15.10
C THR A 491 0.22 16.14 15.70
N SER A 492 -0.35 15.08 15.14
CA SER A 492 -0.16 13.69 15.56
C SER A 492 0.07 12.79 14.34
N PHE A 493 0.39 11.51 14.56
CA PHE A 493 0.60 10.54 13.47
C PHE A 493 -0.49 9.43 13.46
N PRO A 494 -0.92 8.94 12.29
CA PRO A 494 -0.40 9.24 10.94
C PRO A 494 -0.72 10.67 10.47
N PRO A 495 0.09 11.23 9.54
CA PRO A 495 -0.15 12.57 9.03
C PRO A 495 -1.34 12.58 8.08
N TYR A 496 -2.04 13.70 8.00
CA TYR A 496 -3.10 13.88 7.00
C TYR A 496 -2.55 13.88 5.58
N ASP A 497 -3.40 13.49 4.62
CA ASP A 497 -3.05 13.49 3.20
C ASP A 497 -3.35 14.86 2.59
N PRO A 498 -2.34 15.61 2.11
CA PRO A 498 -2.57 16.91 1.50
C PRO A 498 -3.33 16.81 0.17
N TRP A 499 -3.42 15.63 -0.45
CA TRP A 499 -4.05 15.41 -1.75
C TRP A 499 -5.33 14.58 -1.68
N TYR A 500 -5.83 14.32 -0.47
CA TYR A 500 -7.12 13.65 -0.26
C TYR A 500 -7.76 14.15 1.03
N ALA A 501 -8.63 15.15 0.91
CA ALA A 501 -9.33 15.72 2.06
C ALA A 501 -10.04 14.64 2.90
N GLY A 502 -9.77 14.63 4.20
CA GLY A 502 -10.27 13.64 5.18
C GLY A 502 -9.42 12.37 5.30
N GLY A 503 -8.45 12.15 4.42
CA GLY A 503 -7.57 10.98 4.42
C GLY A 503 -6.26 11.18 5.18
N TYR A 504 -5.53 10.08 5.43
CA TYR A 504 -4.13 10.09 5.86
C TYR A 504 -3.20 9.51 4.80
N ILE A 505 -1.92 9.85 4.86
CA ILE A 505 -0.90 9.36 3.92
C ILE A 505 -0.69 7.85 4.13
N ASN A 506 -1.17 7.02 3.20
CA ASN A 506 -0.93 5.57 3.17
C ASN A 506 0.37 5.25 2.38
N TYR A 507 1.46 5.88 2.81
CA TYR A 507 2.78 5.80 2.15
C TYR A 507 3.91 5.70 3.18
N TYR A 508 5.18 5.70 2.73
CA TYR A 508 6.36 5.64 3.58
C TYR A 508 6.66 6.97 4.31
N TYR A 509 5.68 7.47 5.07
CA TYR A 509 5.72 8.84 5.60
C TYR A 509 6.80 9.09 6.66
N PHE A 510 7.32 8.04 7.32
CA PHE A 510 8.37 8.21 8.34
C PHE A 510 9.67 8.76 7.74
N GLY A 511 9.92 8.54 6.44
CA GLY A 511 11.02 9.19 5.73
C GLY A 511 10.94 10.72 5.82
N PHE A 512 9.76 11.29 5.60
CA PHE A 512 9.52 12.72 5.73
C PHE A 512 9.62 13.19 7.19
N VAL A 513 9.26 12.36 8.18
CA VAL A 513 9.49 12.67 9.59
C VAL A 513 11.00 12.70 9.91
N TYR A 514 11.76 11.75 9.36
CA TYR A 514 13.21 11.65 9.55
C TYR A 514 13.97 12.90 9.09
N VAL A 515 13.57 13.47 7.96
CA VAL A 515 14.18 14.71 7.44
C VAL A 515 13.51 15.98 7.99
N GLY A 516 12.19 15.93 8.25
CA GLY A 516 11.37 17.06 8.68
C GLY A 516 11.54 17.45 10.15
N VAL A 517 11.96 16.54 11.03
CA VAL A 517 12.09 16.83 12.47
C VAL A 517 13.03 18.01 12.75
N LEU A 518 14.14 18.13 12.01
CA LEU A 518 15.06 19.27 12.14
C LEU A 518 14.47 20.56 11.56
N VAL A 519 13.70 20.47 10.47
CA VAL A 519 13.02 21.61 9.85
C VAL A 519 12.05 22.23 10.85
N LYS A 520 11.17 21.42 11.44
CA LYS A 520 10.20 21.86 12.46
C LYS A 520 10.87 22.34 13.75
N MET A 521 11.96 21.70 14.18
CA MET A 521 12.71 22.11 15.38
C MET A 521 13.35 23.49 15.22
N LEU A 522 13.98 23.75 14.08
CA LEU A 522 14.70 24.99 13.81
C LEU A 522 13.77 26.12 13.31
N GLY A 523 12.59 25.78 12.79
CA GLY A 523 11.66 26.74 12.20
C GLY A 523 12.17 27.30 10.87
N ILE A 524 12.88 26.48 10.09
CA ILE A 524 13.39 26.87 8.76
C ILE A 524 12.26 26.68 7.74
N VAL A 525 12.04 27.68 6.87
CA VAL A 525 11.04 27.59 5.81
C VAL A 525 11.31 26.34 4.93
N PRO A 526 10.30 25.48 4.68
CA PRO A 526 10.49 24.21 3.98
C PRO A 526 11.17 24.31 2.61
N ALA A 527 10.85 25.34 1.82
CA ALA A 527 11.45 25.56 0.49
C ALA A 527 12.98 25.74 0.54
N LEU A 528 13.48 26.39 1.60
CA LEU A 528 14.91 26.52 1.88
C LEU A 528 15.48 25.23 2.47
N ALA A 529 14.77 24.63 3.42
CA ALA A 529 15.21 23.44 4.14
C ALA A 529 15.39 22.21 3.23
N TYR A 530 14.54 22.07 2.19
CA TYR A 530 14.66 21.00 1.19
C TYR A 530 16.07 20.96 0.56
N ASN A 531 16.61 22.14 0.25
CA ASN A 531 17.96 22.30 -0.31
C ASN A 531 19.10 22.16 0.72
N LEU A 532 18.79 22.02 2.03
CA LEU A 532 19.74 21.64 3.09
C LEU A 532 19.67 20.14 3.45
N ILE A 533 18.48 19.54 3.31
CA ILE A 533 18.24 18.12 3.54
C ILE A 533 19.05 17.27 2.56
N ILE A 534 18.97 17.57 1.26
CA ILE A 534 19.65 16.79 0.21
C ILE A 534 21.17 16.69 0.45
N PRO A 535 21.92 17.80 0.65
CA PRO A 535 23.35 17.72 0.96
C PRO A 535 23.67 16.98 2.26
N THR A 536 22.78 17.04 3.24
CA THR A 536 22.93 16.34 4.52
C THR A 536 22.84 14.83 4.31
N LEU A 537 21.82 14.36 3.58
CA LEU A 537 21.64 12.95 3.25
C LEU A 537 22.82 12.42 2.41
N PHE A 538 23.27 13.19 1.42
CA PHE A 538 24.44 12.83 0.61
C PHE A 538 25.72 12.68 1.45
N ALA A 539 25.99 13.63 2.34
CA ALA A 539 27.14 13.58 3.22
C ALA A 539 27.03 12.39 4.20
N MET A 540 25.85 12.12 4.77
CA MET A 540 25.62 10.98 5.66
C MET A 540 25.82 9.62 4.95
N LEU A 541 25.32 9.46 3.71
CA LEU A 541 25.55 8.26 2.91
C LEU A 541 27.06 8.06 2.66
N SER A 542 27.72 9.11 2.18
CA SER A 542 29.15 9.08 1.84
C SER A 542 30.01 8.76 3.06
N MET A 543 29.69 9.32 4.23
CA MET A 543 30.40 9.02 5.47
C MET A 543 30.12 7.63 6.03
N GLY A 544 28.91 7.10 5.83
CA GLY A 544 28.60 5.70 6.16
C GLY A 544 29.42 4.72 5.29
N ALA A 545 29.45 4.94 3.98
CA ALA A 545 30.30 4.17 3.07
C ALA A 545 31.80 4.30 3.41
N PHE A 546 32.27 5.51 3.74
CA PHE A 546 33.63 5.75 4.22
C PHE A 546 33.96 4.88 5.44
N SER A 547 33.08 4.89 6.45
CA SER A 547 33.27 4.11 7.68
C SER A 547 33.33 2.61 7.39
N ILE A 548 32.45 2.08 6.53
CA ILE A 548 32.46 0.66 6.15
C ILE A 548 33.80 0.29 5.51
N GLY A 549 34.22 1.01 4.46
CA GLY A 549 35.48 0.74 3.76
C GLY A 549 36.70 0.86 4.67
N TRP A 550 36.74 1.89 5.51
CA TRP A 550 37.84 2.11 6.45
C TRP A 550 37.94 0.98 7.50
N ASN A 551 36.81 0.56 8.07
CA ASN A 551 36.77 -0.48 9.10
C ASN A 551 37.13 -1.87 8.55
N LEU A 552 36.68 -2.22 7.34
CA LEU A 552 37.00 -3.51 6.71
C LEU A 552 38.53 -3.71 6.58
N ILE A 553 39.24 -2.67 6.15
CA ILE A 553 40.70 -2.72 6.01
C ILE A 553 41.40 -2.76 7.37
N GLN A 554 40.96 -1.93 8.31
CA GLN A 554 41.54 -1.88 9.66
C GLN A 554 41.35 -3.20 10.41
N ALA A 555 40.21 -3.87 10.24
CA ALA A 555 39.89 -5.13 10.89
C ALA A 555 40.67 -6.31 10.29
N ALA A 556 40.96 -6.30 8.98
CA ALA A 556 41.73 -7.35 8.33
C ALA A 556 43.19 -7.42 8.80
N ARG A 557 43.78 -6.32 9.31
CA ARG A 557 45.17 -6.21 9.80
C ARG A 557 46.27 -6.65 8.80
N GLU A 558 45.94 -6.78 7.52
CA GLU A 558 46.86 -7.25 6.46
C GLU A 558 47.60 -6.10 5.71
N THR A 559 47.29 -4.84 6.04
CA THR A 559 47.70 -3.63 5.29
C THR A 559 48.30 -2.51 6.18
N ILE A 560 49.02 -1.59 5.55
CA ILE A 560 49.62 -0.38 6.17
C ILE A 560 48.50 0.60 6.55
N LYS A 561 48.55 1.22 7.75
CA LYS A 561 47.56 2.20 8.25
C LYS A 561 47.15 3.31 7.25
N LYS A 562 48.05 3.77 6.38
CA LYS A 562 47.75 4.78 5.33
C LYS A 562 46.77 4.28 4.26
N SER A 563 46.63 2.97 4.08
CA SER A 563 45.74 2.36 3.07
C SER A 563 44.26 2.49 3.43
N SER A 564 43.90 2.50 4.71
CA SER A 564 42.50 2.49 5.16
C SER A 564 41.76 3.79 4.85
N TRP A 565 42.47 4.93 4.90
CA TRP A 565 41.90 6.25 4.57
C TRP A 565 41.47 6.33 3.11
N TRP A 566 42.34 5.93 2.18
CA TRP A 566 42.04 5.94 0.74
C TRP A 566 40.96 4.94 0.35
N VAL A 567 40.88 3.79 1.03
CA VAL A 567 39.79 2.83 0.81
C VAL A 567 38.46 3.38 1.32
N GLY A 568 38.45 4.06 2.47
CA GLY A 568 37.27 4.80 2.92
C GLY A 568 36.83 5.85 1.89
N ILE A 569 37.76 6.64 1.35
CA ILE A 569 37.44 7.61 0.28
C ILE A 569 36.90 6.91 -0.96
N ALA A 570 37.54 5.82 -1.42
CA ALA A 570 37.07 5.07 -2.57
C ALA A 570 35.66 4.49 -2.35
N ALA A 571 35.34 4.03 -1.15
CA ALA A 571 34.00 3.58 -0.78
C ALA A 571 32.99 4.73 -0.82
N ALA A 572 33.33 5.89 -0.26
CA ALA A 572 32.47 7.08 -0.28
C ALA A 572 32.21 7.56 -1.71
N LEU A 573 33.26 7.72 -2.52
CA LEU A 573 33.14 8.17 -3.91
C LEU A 573 32.40 7.15 -4.78
N GLY A 574 32.71 5.86 -4.67
CA GLY A 574 32.03 4.81 -5.43
C GLY A 574 30.55 4.67 -5.06
N THR A 575 30.20 4.89 -3.80
CA THR A 575 28.81 4.80 -3.33
C THR A 575 28.03 6.03 -3.70
N GLY A 576 28.53 7.22 -3.31
CA GLY A 576 27.76 8.46 -3.38
C GLY A 576 27.95 9.26 -4.67
N LEU A 577 29.15 9.26 -5.26
CA LEU A 577 29.52 10.21 -6.31
C LEU A 577 29.64 9.59 -7.70
N LEU A 578 30.38 8.50 -7.89
CA LEU A 578 30.63 7.93 -9.20
C LEU A 578 29.33 7.46 -9.86
N GLY A 579 29.22 7.69 -11.17
CA GLY A 579 28.14 7.11 -11.98
C GLY A 579 28.54 5.79 -12.63
N ASN A 580 27.68 5.32 -13.52
CA ASN A 580 27.95 4.16 -14.35
C ASN A 580 28.64 4.55 -15.68
N MET A 581 28.81 3.57 -16.58
CA MET A 581 29.45 3.78 -17.89
C MET A 581 28.45 4.31 -18.95
N GLY A 582 27.26 4.72 -18.52
CA GLY A 582 26.15 5.21 -19.35
C GLY A 582 26.51 6.51 -20.09
N SER A 583 27.19 7.45 -19.44
CA SER A 583 27.65 8.68 -20.12
C SER A 583 28.66 8.39 -21.24
N LEU A 584 29.60 7.46 -21.03
CA LEU A 584 30.52 7.03 -22.07
C LEU A 584 29.79 6.38 -23.25
N ARG A 585 28.84 5.48 -22.94
CA ARG A 585 27.99 4.83 -23.94
C ARG A 585 27.17 5.86 -24.72
N MET A 586 26.61 6.86 -24.05
CA MET A 586 25.83 7.94 -24.64
C MET A 586 26.67 8.78 -25.60
N ILE A 587 27.88 9.18 -25.20
CA ILE A 587 28.84 9.89 -26.08
C ILE A 587 29.15 9.04 -27.32
N PHE A 588 29.49 7.77 -27.13
CA PHE A 588 29.81 6.87 -28.24
C PHE A 588 28.63 6.69 -29.20
N ARG A 589 27.40 6.54 -28.68
CA ARG A 589 26.18 6.47 -29.50
C ARG A 589 25.89 7.79 -30.23
N GLY A 590 26.14 8.92 -29.59
CA GLY A 590 25.97 10.23 -30.22
C GLY A 590 26.91 10.42 -31.41
N PHE A 591 28.17 9.95 -31.30
CA PHE A 591 29.06 9.91 -32.46
C PHE A 591 28.55 8.98 -33.57
N GLN A 592 28.00 7.82 -33.23
CA GLN A 592 27.42 6.93 -34.24
C GLN A 592 26.25 7.57 -34.98
N GLN A 593 25.37 8.28 -34.27
CA GLN A 593 24.22 8.97 -34.87
C GLN A 593 24.67 10.11 -35.78
N LEU A 594 25.69 10.88 -35.36
CA LEU A 594 26.27 11.93 -36.20
C LEU A 594 26.92 11.37 -37.47
N GLY A 595 27.69 10.29 -37.36
CA GLY A 595 28.39 9.72 -38.53
C GLY A 595 27.49 8.92 -39.47
N ALA A 596 26.38 8.35 -38.98
CA ALA A 596 25.45 7.57 -39.77
C ALA A 596 24.30 8.40 -40.38
N ALA A 597 24.01 9.58 -39.83
CA ALA A 597 22.84 10.38 -40.15
C ALA A 597 21.56 9.50 -40.20
N GLU A 598 20.81 9.53 -41.30
CA GLU A 598 19.58 8.75 -41.49
C GLU A 598 19.79 7.23 -41.56
N ALA A 599 21.02 6.76 -41.80
CA ALA A 599 21.35 5.34 -41.87
C ALA A 599 21.61 4.69 -40.49
N TYR A 600 21.42 5.42 -39.40
CA TYR A 600 21.68 4.91 -38.06
C TYR A 600 20.80 3.71 -37.73
N SER A 601 21.42 2.53 -37.61
CA SER A 601 20.78 1.33 -37.09
C SER A 601 21.54 0.80 -35.89
N GLN A 602 20.81 0.51 -34.81
CA GLN A 602 21.37 -0.11 -33.62
C GLN A 602 21.72 -1.59 -33.83
N GLU A 603 21.19 -2.21 -34.88
CA GLU A 603 21.48 -3.60 -35.26
C GLU A 603 22.66 -3.69 -36.23
N ALA A 604 23.22 -2.56 -36.64
CA ALA A 604 24.37 -2.53 -37.53
C ALA A 604 25.54 -3.38 -37.00
N PHE A 605 26.27 -3.96 -37.94
CA PHE A 605 27.45 -4.76 -37.66
C PHE A 605 28.47 -3.98 -36.82
N PHE A 606 29.22 -4.68 -35.97
CA PHE A 606 30.14 -4.08 -35.01
C PHE A 606 31.13 -3.11 -35.66
N LEU A 607 31.76 -3.49 -36.78
CA LEU A 607 32.73 -2.59 -37.45
C LEU A 607 32.07 -1.33 -38.00
N THR A 608 30.86 -1.43 -38.54
CA THR A 608 30.08 -0.28 -39.05
C THR A 608 29.85 0.74 -37.95
N LYS A 609 29.49 0.28 -36.74
CA LYS A 609 29.33 1.14 -35.56
C LYS A 609 30.61 1.89 -35.18
N TRP A 610 31.79 1.30 -35.37
CA TRP A 610 33.05 1.99 -35.12
C TRP A 610 33.40 2.99 -36.21
N VAL A 611 33.12 2.66 -37.48
CA VAL A 611 33.30 3.59 -38.60
C VAL A 611 32.42 4.82 -38.40
N TRP A 612 31.13 4.65 -38.09
CA TRP A 612 30.23 5.76 -37.79
C TRP A 612 30.68 6.57 -36.58
N ALA A 613 31.15 5.92 -35.51
CA ALA A 613 31.67 6.64 -34.35
C ALA A 613 32.91 7.49 -34.71
N ALA A 614 33.81 6.99 -35.56
CA ALA A 614 34.98 7.76 -36.01
C ALA A 614 34.58 8.94 -36.90
N GLN A 615 33.64 8.73 -37.82
CA GLN A 615 33.08 9.79 -38.67
C GLN A 615 32.38 10.87 -37.84
N GLY A 616 31.48 10.49 -36.93
CA GLY A 616 30.80 11.45 -36.07
C GLY A 616 31.69 12.14 -35.05
N PHE A 617 32.81 11.53 -34.66
CA PHE A 617 33.84 12.22 -33.88
C PHE A 617 34.50 13.35 -34.69
N MET A 618 34.77 13.12 -35.98
CA MET A 618 35.25 14.18 -36.87
C MET A 618 34.20 15.28 -37.06
N GLU A 619 32.92 14.92 -37.24
CA GLU A 619 31.81 15.89 -37.29
C GLU A 619 31.74 16.74 -36.02
N ARG A 620 31.97 16.13 -34.84
CA ARG A 620 32.03 16.86 -33.59
C ARG A 620 33.17 17.88 -33.56
N ILE A 621 34.35 17.53 -34.06
CA ILE A 621 35.50 18.45 -34.18
C ILE A 621 35.17 19.61 -35.14
N LEU A 622 34.42 19.34 -36.21
CA LEU A 622 33.97 20.34 -37.18
C LEU A 622 32.89 21.29 -36.64
N GLY A 623 32.39 21.06 -35.42
CA GLY A 623 31.48 21.97 -34.71
C GLY A 623 30.05 21.46 -34.56
N ASN A 624 29.71 20.30 -35.14
CA ASN A 624 28.38 19.72 -35.00
C ASN A 624 28.12 19.28 -33.54
N GLN A 625 26.91 19.51 -33.05
CA GLN A 625 26.50 19.14 -31.69
C GLN A 625 26.02 17.69 -31.65
N LEU A 626 26.22 17.02 -30.52
CA LEU A 626 25.61 15.71 -30.31
C LEU A 626 24.09 15.85 -30.26
N PRO A 627 23.32 14.85 -30.72
CA PRO A 627 21.86 14.91 -30.81
C PRO A 627 21.19 14.68 -29.45
N TYR A 628 21.58 15.46 -28.44
CA TYR A 628 21.09 15.34 -27.06
C TYR A 628 20.81 16.72 -26.47
N GLY A 629 19.66 16.86 -25.81
CA GLY A 629 19.31 18.03 -25.01
C GLY A 629 20.08 18.06 -23.69
N LEU A 630 19.96 19.16 -22.94
CA LEU A 630 20.60 19.28 -21.61
C LEU A 630 20.12 18.17 -20.66
N GLY A 631 18.81 17.93 -20.61
CA GLY A 631 18.18 16.90 -19.77
C GLY A 631 18.72 15.49 -19.98
N ASP A 632 19.13 15.14 -21.20
CA ASP A 632 19.57 13.80 -21.57
C ASP A 632 20.85 13.37 -20.87
N TRP A 633 21.73 14.33 -20.56
CA TRP A 633 23.05 14.06 -19.97
C TRP A 633 22.98 13.49 -18.56
N TYR A 634 21.93 13.82 -17.81
CA TYR A 634 21.66 13.19 -16.52
C TYR A 634 20.59 12.09 -16.64
N TRP A 635 19.60 12.23 -17.53
CA TRP A 635 18.46 11.30 -17.63
C TRP A 635 18.79 9.94 -18.25
N ASN A 636 19.55 9.91 -19.35
CA ASN A 636 19.79 8.68 -20.10
C ASN A 636 20.76 7.71 -19.39
N PRO A 637 21.81 8.17 -18.69
CA PRO A 637 22.69 7.29 -17.93
C PRO A 637 22.00 6.51 -16.80
N SER A 638 20.82 6.93 -16.32
CA SER A 638 20.04 6.19 -15.33
C SER A 638 19.07 5.17 -15.94
N ARG A 639 19.02 5.01 -17.27
CA ARG A 639 18.17 4.04 -17.99
C ARG A 639 19.00 3.24 -18.98
N VAL A 640 19.87 2.37 -18.45
CA VAL A 640 20.85 1.62 -19.24
C VAL A 640 20.25 0.37 -19.87
N ILE A 641 19.27 -0.24 -19.20
CA ILE A 641 18.56 -1.44 -19.66
C ILE A 641 17.45 -1.02 -20.61
N ARG A 642 17.47 -1.57 -21.82
CA ARG A 642 16.42 -1.33 -22.81
C ARG A 642 15.38 -2.41 -22.76
N ALA A 643 14.14 -2.01 -23.01
CA ALA A 643 13.01 -2.90 -23.11
C ALA A 643 12.23 -2.59 -24.39
N VAL A 644 11.81 -3.63 -25.12
CA VAL A 644 11.10 -3.51 -26.40
C VAL A 644 9.63 -3.82 -26.15
N ASN A 645 8.73 -2.91 -26.55
CA ASN A 645 7.28 -3.02 -26.33
C ASN A 645 6.84 -3.06 -24.86
N GLU A 646 7.69 -2.60 -23.93
CA GLU A 646 7.37 -2.50 -22.50
C GLU A 646 8.15 -1.34 -21.86
N PRO A 647 7.76 -0.83 -20.68
CA PRO A 647 8.44 0.27 -20.01
C PRO A 647 9.89 -0.07 -19.65
N GLU A 648 10.82 0.84 -19.99
CA GLU A 648 12.25 0.67 -19.66
C GLU A 648 12.50 0.66 -18.15
N PRO A 649 13.21 -0.34 -17.59
CA PRO A 649 13.54 -0.36 -16.18
C PRO A 649 14.44 0.81 -15.77
N ILE A 650 14.14 1.41 -14.62
CA ILE A 650 14.96 2.45 -14.01
C ILE A 650 16.22 1.81 -13.40
N THR A 651 17.40 2.31 -13.76
CA THR A 651 18.72 1.87 -13.30
C THR A 651 19.50 3.05 -12.71
N GLU A 652 18.90 3.71 -11.74
CA GLU A 652 19.56 4.80 -11.02
C GLU A 652 20.74 4.30 -10.19
N PHE A 653 21.60 5.25 -9.86
CA PHE A 653 22.67 5.12 -8.89
C PHE A 653 22.69 6.38 -8.04
N PRO A 654 23.26 6.34 -6.82
CA PRO A 654 23.00 7.37 -5.82
C PRO A 654 23.26 8.81 -6.28
N TRP A 655 24.34 9.08 -7.03
CA TRP A 655 24.60 10.44 -7.49
C TRP A 655 23.52 10.98 -8.43
N PHE A 656 22.94 10.15 -9.31
CA PHE A 656 21.77 10.54 -10.10
C PHE A 656 20.63 10.95 -9.17
N THR A 657 20.29 10.11 -8.19
CA THR A 657 19.21 10.37 -7.24
C THR A 657 19.40 11.72 -6.52
N PHE A 658 20.62 12.03 -6.05
CA PHE A 658 20.90 13.30 -5.36
C PHE A 658 20.85 14.54 -6.26
N ILE A 659 21.31 14.47 -7.52
CA ILE A 659 21.22 15.63 -8.43
C ILE A 659 19.83 15.78 -9.02
N TYR A 660 19.11 14.67 -9.20
CA TYR A 660 17.72 14.69 -9.64
C TYR A 660 16.86 15.40 -8.61
N ALA A 661 17.15 15.17 -7.31
CA ALA A 661 16.65 15.90 -6.15
C ALA A 661 15.18 15.65 -5.79
N ASP A 662 14.69 14.47 -6.14
CA ASP A 662 13.45 13.91 -5.60
C ASP A 662 13.76 13.44 -4.17
N LEU A 663 13.15 14.08 -3.17
CA LEU A 663 13.31 13.72 -1.76
C LEU A 663 12.47 12.50 -1.42
N HIS A 664 12.61 11.49 -2.27
CA HIS A 664 11.76 10.33 -2.29
C HIS A 664 12.24 9.28 -1.29
N ALA A 665 11.35 8.34 -0.95
CA ALA A 665 11.59 7.25 -0.01
C ALA A 665 12.96 6.54 -0.18
N HIS A 666 13.32 6.23 -1.42
CA HIS A 666 14.55 5.52 -1.75
C HIS A 666 15.83 6.36 -1.58
N MET A 667 15.74 7.69 -1.62
CA MET A 667 16.87 8.58 -1.35
C MET A 667 17.08 8.71 0.16
N ILE A 668 15.99 8.96 0.90
CA ILE A 668 16.00 9.21 2.34
C ILE A 668 16.57 8.01 3.11
N VAL A 669 16.29 6.79 2.64
CA VAL A 669 16.72 5.55 3.30
C VAL A 669 18.22 5.23 3.11
N LEU A 670 18.91 5.78 2.09
CA LEU A 670 20.30 5.40 1.77
C LEU A 670 21.27 5.58 2.95
N PRO A 671 21.24 6.66 3.75
CA PRO A 671 22.06 6.75 4.95
C PRO A 671 21.73 5.67 6.01
N ILE A 672 20.47 5.26 6.11
CA ILE A 672 20.01 4.22 7.05
C ILE A 672 20.51 2.84 6.60
N THR A 673 20.56 2.57 5.29
CA THR A 673 21.09 1.29 4.76
C THR A 673 22.57 1.09 5.08
N VAL A 674 23.41 2.11 4.90
CA VAL A 674 24.83 2.03 5.28
C VAL A 674 25.03 1.95 6.80
N LEU A 675 24.12 2.54 7.60
CA LEU A 675 24.11 2.37 9.06
C LEU A 675 23.78 0.92 9.44
N ALA A 676 22.84 0.27 8.75
CA ALA A 676 22.50 -1.14 8.97
C ALA A 676 23.65 -2.09 8.58
N ILE A 677 24.30 -1.86 7.43
CA ILE A 677 25.51 -2.60 7.03
C ILE A 677 26.61 -2.40 8.09
N GLY A 678 26.81 -1.17 8.55
CA GLY A 678 27.78 -0.84 9.60
C GLY A 678 27.51 -1.60 10.91
N TRP A 679 26.24 -1.70 11.31
CA TRP A 679 25.84 -2.48 12.48
C TRP A 679 26.10 -3.98 12.28
N GLY A 680 25.68 -4.56 11.16
CA GLY A 680 25.90 -5.98 10.85
C GLY A 680 27.41 -6.33 10.82
N LEU A 681 28.23 -5.46 10.22
CA LEU A 681 29.69 -5.60 10.26
C LEU A 681 30.24 -5.50 11.69
N SER A 682 29.68 -4.63 12.54
CA SER A 682 30.07 -4.55 13.94
C SER A 682 29.82 -5.85 14.70
N VAL A 683 28.69 -6.52 14.44
CA VAL A 683 28.36 -7.81 15.04
C VAL A 683 29.37 -8.90 14.62
N VAL A 684 29.68 -8.97 13.32
CA VAL A 684 30.63 -9.95 12.77
C VAL A 684 32.06 -9.70 13.27
N LEU A 685 32.55 -8.47 13.15
CA LEU A 685 33.92 -8.09 13.52
C LEU A 685 34.11 -8.05 15.04
N GLY A 686 33.05 -7.77 15.79
CA GLY A 686 32.99 -7.84 17.25
C GLY A 686 32.94 -9.27 17.78
N LYS A 687 32.81 -10.27 16.91
CA LYS A 687 32.77 -11.71 17.26
C LYS A 687 31.70 -12.02 18.30
N ALA A 688 30.47 -11.58 18.08
CA ALA A 688 29.35 -11.75 19.02
C ALA A 688 29.68 -11.26 20.45
N TRP A 689 30.37 -10.12 20.55
CA TRP A 689 30.73 -9.47 21.82
C TRP A 689 31.62 -10.33 22.76
N GLU A 690 32.29 -11.37 22.25
CA GLU A 690 32.98 -12.46 22.99
C GLU A 690 33.93 -11.99 24.11
N LYS A 691 34.63 -10.86 23.94
CA LYS A 691 35.75 -10.51 24.82
C LYS A 691 35.46 -9.44 25.89
N LYS A 692 34.41 -8.63 25.75
CA LYS A 692 34.23 -7.40 26.57
C LYS A 692 32.78 -6.89 26.72
N GLY A 693 31.77 -7.59 26.20
CA GLY A 693 30.39 -7.07 26.22
C GLY A 693 29.71 -7.18 27.58
N SER A 694 29.36 -6.05 28.21
CA SER A 694 28.35 -6.06 29.28
C SER A 694 27.01 -6.49 28.70
N ARG A 695 26.15 -7.17 29.49
CA ARG A 695 24.78 -7.54 29.06
C ARG A 695 24.00 -6.32 28.56
N TRP A 696 24.21 -5.15 29.18
CA TRP A 696 23.61 -3.88 28.76
C TRP A 696 24.07 -3.43 27.38
N GLN A 697 25.36 -3.62 27.06
CA GLN A 697 25.90 -3.25 25.76
C GLN A 697 25.32 -4.13 24.63
N VAL A 698 25.16 -5.42 24.88
CA VAL A 698 24.53 -6.34 23.93
C VAL A 698 23.07 -5.93 23.74
N ALA A 699 22.31 -5.74 24.83
CA ALA A 699 20.92 -5.31 24.77
C ALA A 699 20.76 -4.00 23.97
N TRP A 700 21.58 -3.00 24.26
CA TRP A 700 21.58 -1.74 23.50
C TRP A 700 21.93 -1.94 22.03
N SER A 701 22.90 -2.80 21.71
CA SER A 701 23.25 -3.09 20.31
C SER A 701 22.07 -3.73 19.56
N PHE A 702 21.31 -4.63 20.19
CA PHE A 702 20.10 -5.22 19.59
C PHE A 702 18.96 -4.21 19.45
N VAL A 703 18.69 -3.38 20.47
CA VAL A 703 17.69 -2.30 20.39
C VAL A 703 18.04 -1.33 19.27
N PHE A 704 19.31 -0.91 19.17
CA PHE A 704 19.77 -0.04 18.09
C PHE A 704 19.69 -0.74 16.72
N GLY A 705 20.06 -2.01 16.63
CA GLY A 705 19.93 -2.80 15.40
C GLY A 705 18.47 -2.89 14.93
N GLY A 706 17.56 -3.21 15.85
CA GLY A 706 16.11 -3.24 15.57
C GLY A 706 15.55 -1.87 15.19
N LEU A 707 16.04 -0.79 15.82
CA LEU A 707 15.66 0.57 15.47
C LEU A 707 16.06 0.93 14.03
N VAL A 708 17.31 0.61 13.65
CA VAL A 708 17.86 0.93 12.32
C VAL A 708 17.23 0.08 11.22
N ILE A 709 17.13 -1.24 11.43
CA ILE A 709 16.55 -2.14 10.42
C ILE A 709 15.03 -1.90 10.31
N GLY A 710 14.35 -1.70 11.44
CA GLY A 710 12.93 -1.39 11.49
C GLY A 710 12.57 -0.08 10.79
N ALA A 711 13.45 0.92 10.82
CA ALA A 711 13.26 2.22 10.16
C ALA A 711 13.05 2.10 8.65
N MET A 712 13.56 1.03 8.03
CA MET A 712 13.38 0.81 6.60
C MET A 712 11.92 0.54 6.25
N ARG A 713 11.15 -0.10 7.14
CA ARG A 713 9.73 -0.41 6.86
C ARG A 713 8.93 0.86 6.56
N PRO A 714 8.88 1.87 7.44
CA PRO A 714 8.09 3.07 7.19
C PRO A 714 8.82 4.16 6.36
N THR A 715 10.09 3.97 5.98
CA THR A 715 10.84 4.89 5.10
C THR A 715 10.92 4.41 3.65
N ASN A 716 11.17 3.12 3.42
CA ASN A 716 11.15 2.47 2.11
C ASN A 716 11.03 0.95 2.30
N THR A 717 9.81 0.41 2.28
CA THR A 717 9.54 -1.01 2.64
C THR A 717 10.35 -2.01 1.81
N TRP A 718 10.71 -1.67 0.56
CA TRP A 718 11.49 -2.53 -0.34
C TRP A 718 12.89 -2.90 0.18
N ASP A 719 13.46 -2.08 1.06
CA ASP A 719 14.80 -2.32 1.63
C ASP A 719 14.78 -3.31 2.80
N LEU A 720 13.66 -3.41 3.52
CA LEU A 720 13.56 -4.21 4.74
C LEU A 720 13.98 -5.68 4.53
N PRO A 721 13.49 -6.43 3.51
CA PRO A 721 13.83 -7.84 3.36
C PRO A 721 15.34 -8.09 3.20
N THR A 722 16.00 -7.29 2.35
CA THR A 722 17.42 -7.44 2.04
C THR A 722 18.29 -7.18 3.27
N TYR A 723 18.11 -6.03 3.93
CA TYR A 723 18.98 -5.65 5.04
C TYR A 723 18.65 -6.41 6.33
N LEU A 724 17.38 -6.79 6.56
CA LEU A 724 17.03 -7.70 7.64
C LEU A 724 17.67 -9.07 7.43
N ALA A 725 17.58 -9.66 6.23
CA ALA A 725 18.21 -10.94 5.93
C ALA A 725 19.74 -10.87 6.09
N LEU A 726 20.38 -9.83 5.57
CA LEU A 726 21.82 -9.59 5.72
C LEU A 726 22.23 -9.55 7.20
N CYS A 727 21.49 -8.81 8.03
CA CYS A 727 21.75 -8.65 9.45
C CYS A 727 21.43 -9.90 10.27
N VAL A 728 20.38 -10.63 9.92
CA VAL A 728 20.04 -11.94 10.51
C VAL A 728 21.16 -12.93 10.25
N VAL A 729 21.66 -13.02 9.01
CA VAL A 729 22.79 -13.91 8.68
C VAL A 729 24.06 -13.48 9.42
N ALA A 730 24.32 -12.16 9.54
CA ALA A 730 25.44 -11.65 10.32
C ALA A 730 25.37 -12.08 11.80
N VAL A 731 24.19 -11.99 12.43
CA VAL A 731 23.95 -12.45 13.81
C VAL A 731 24.10 -13.97 13.92
N LEU A 732 23.43 -14.74 13.05
CA LEU A 732 23.53 -16.20 13.03
C LEU A 732 24.98 -16.64 12.93
N TYR A 733 25.71 -16.10 11.94
CA TYR A 733 27.12 -16.39 11.74
C TYR A 733 27.95 -16.07 12.97
N ALA A 734 27.82 -14.85 13.51
CA ALA A 734 28.63 -14.41 14.64
C ALA A 734 28.35 -15.24 15.90
N VAL A 735 27.08 -15.52 16.21
CA VAL A 735 26.69 -16.30 17.40
C VAL A 735 27.14 -17.75 17.24
N ILE A 736 26.82 -18.43 16.13
CA ILE A 736 27.22 -19.84 15.92
C ILE A 736 28.75 -19.99 15.99
N ARG A 737 29.49 -19.05 15.38
CA ARG A 737 30.95 -19.14 15.28
C ARG A 737 31.66 -18.79 16.58
N PHE A 738 31.23 -17.75 17.29
CA PHE A 738 32.02 -17.14 18.37
C PHE A 738 31.40 -17.25 19.76
N TYR A 739 30.08 -17.48 19.88
CA TYR A 739 29.44 -17.63 21.18
C TYR A 739 29.95 -18.86 21.93
N LYS A 740 30.22 -18.69 23.22
CA LYS A 740 30.64 -19.75 24.15
C LYS A 740 29.56 -19.92 25.23
N PRO A 741 28.83 -21.05 25.24
CA PRO A 741 27.80 -21.29 26.25
C PRO A 741 28.41 -21.40 27.67
N PRO A 742 27.65 -21.07 28.73
CA PRO A 742 28.10 -21.24 30.12
C PRO A 742 28.52 -22.69 30.41
N LYS A 743 29.61 -22.87 31.16
CA LYS A 743 30.31 -24.15 31.43
C LYS A 743 29.51 -25.24 32.17
N ALA A 744 28.21 -25.11 32.37
CA ALA A 744 27.47 -25.91 33.34
C ALA A 744 27.26 -27.40 32.97
N ILE A 745 27.48 -27.85 31.72
CA ILE A 745 27.39 -29.27 31.31
C ILE A 745 28.42 -29.57 30.21
N GLU A 746 29.21 -30.62 30.38
CA GLU A 746 30.43 -30.95 29.60
C GLU A 746 30.18 -31.69 28.27
N GLU A 747 28.93 -31.96 27.89
CA GLU A 747 28.61 -32.67 26.66
C GLU A 747 28.72 -31.80 25.39
N GLN A 748 29.45 -32.30 24.39
CA GLN A 748 29.69 -31.60 23.12
C GLN A 748 28.43 -31.43 22.26
N SER A 749 27.48 -32.38 22.33
CA SER A 749 26.17 -32.33 21.65
C SER A 749 25.26 -31.25 22.26
N ALA A 750 25.18 -31.17 23.59
CA ALA A 750 24.47 -30.13 24.32
C ALA A 750 25.01 -28.72 24.00
N ASN A 751 26.30 -28.60 23.68
CA ASN A 751 26.94 -27.33 23.32
C ASN A 751 26.57 -26.81 21.92
N ILE A 752 26.34 -27.68 20.93
CA ILE A 752 25.87 -27.25 19.59
C ILE A 752 24.40 -26.81 19.66
N GLY A 753 23.54 -27.61 20.30
CA GLY A 753 22.13 -27.29 20.49
C GLY A 753 21.92 -25.93 21.18
N ARG A 754 22.70 -25.64 22.23
CA ARG A 754 22.67 -24.34 22.93
C ARG A 754 23.12 -23.17 22.05
N LYS A 755 24.12 -23.35 21.19
CA LYS A 755 24.54 -22.30 20.25
C LYS A 755 23.46 -22.01 19.21
N ILE A 756 22.83 -23.06 18.68
CA ILE A 756 21.71 -22.92 17.74
C ILE A 756 20.54 -22.22 18.43
N ALA A 757 20.16 -22.64 19.63
CA ALA A 757 19.09 -22.00 20.41
C ALA A 757 19.40 -20.53 20.72
N ALA A 758 20.65 -20.20 21.09
CA ALA A 758 21.07 -18.81 21.30
C ALA A 758 21.04 -17.99 20.01
N ALA A 759 21.43 -18.58 18.87
CA ALA A 759 21.39 -17.93 17.56
C ALA A 759 19.94 -17.66 17.12
N ILE A 760 19.05 -18.65 17.25
CA ILE A 760 17.62 -18.50 16.98
C ILE A 760 17.02 -17.45 17.91
N GLY A 761 17.30 -17.52 19.22
CA GLY A 761 16.82 -16.54 20.18
C GLY A 761 17.29 -15.11 19.86
N ALA A 762 18.55 -14.94 19.46
CA ALA A 762 19.08 -13.64 19.02
C ALA A 762 18.38 -13.13 17.76
N VAL A 763 18.10 -14.01 16.79
CA VAL A 763 17.34 -13.66 15.58
C VAL A 763 15.90 -13.28 15.91
N VAL A 764 15.22 -14.04 16.76
CA VAL A 764 13.86 -13.74 17.21
C VAL A 764 13.81 -12.39 17.92
N VAL A 765 14.78 -12.08 18.79
CA VAL A 765 14.88 -10.77 19.45
C VAL A 765 15.10 -9.66 18.43
N LEU A 766 16.03 -9.82 17.48
CA LEU A 766 16.29 -8.80 16.45
C LEU A 766 15.08 -8.57 15.55
N ALA A 767 14.44 -9.63 15.08
CA ALA A 767 13.25 -9.57 14.24
C ALA A 767 12.08 -8.96 15.04
N GLY A 768 11.87 -9.41 16.27
CA GLY A 768 10.85 -8.86 17.17
C GLY A 768 11.01 -7.35 17.38
N LEU A 769 12.23 -6.89 17.70
CA LEU A 769 12.52 -5.45 17.85
C LEU A 769 12.29 -4.67 16.55
N THR A 770 12.73 -5.21 15.41
CA THR A 770 12.53 -4.62 14.08
C THR A 770 11.05 -4.31 13.80
N PHE A 771 10.14 -5.22 14.16
CA PHE A 771 8.71 -5.03 13.91
C PHE A 771 7.97 -4.28 15.02
N VAL A 772 8.33 -4.50 16.28
CA VAL A 772 7.64 -3.90 17.44
C VAL A 772 7.91 -2.40 17.54
N LEU A 773 9.15 -1.94 17.28
CA LEU A 773 9.50 -0.52 17.43
C LEU A 773 8.71 0.40 16.49
N TYR A 774 8.23 -0.11 15.36
CA TYR A 774 7.45 0.62 14.34
C TYR A 774 6.00 0.14 14.23
N GLN A 775 5.49 -0.50 15.29
CA GLN A 775 4.13 -1.01 15.34
C GLN A 775 3.06 0.07 15.07
N PRO A 776 3.19 1.33 15.55
CA PRO A 776 2.21 2.37 15.21
C PRO A 776 2.04 2.59 13.70
N TYR A 777 3.13 2.57 12.92
CA TYR A 777 3.04 2.66 11.46
C TYR A 777 2.27 1.47 10.88
N ALA A 778 2.57 0.25 11.34
CA ALA A 778 1.92 -0.97 10.87
C ALA A 778 0.40 -1.00 11.15
N ARG A 779 -0.06 -0.33 12.23
CA ARG A 779 -1.50 -0.19 12.52
C ARG A 779 -2.24 0.62 11.47
N TRP A 780 -1.61 1.66 10.91
CA TRP A 780 -2.25 2.56 9.95
C TRP A 780 -1.98 2.20 8.48
N TYR A 781 -0.83 1.59 8.19
CA TYR A 781 -0.46 1.24 6.82
C TYR A 781 -1.32 0.10 6.26
N ALA A 782 -1.88 0.30 5.07
CA ALA A 782 -2.57 -0.73 4.30
C ALA A 782 -1.72 -1.09 3.08
N GLN A 783 -1.46 -2.38 2.87
CA GLN A 783 -0.52 -2.87 1.87
C GLN A 783 -1.24 -3.15 0.53
N PRO A 784 -0.97 -2.37 -0.54
CA PRO A 784 -1.60 -2.57 -1.85
C PRO A 784 -1.14 -3.85 -2.56
N TYR A 785 0.16 -4.16 -2.47
CA TYR A 785 0.80 -5.26 -3.20
C TYR A 785 1.43 -6.24 -2.22
N SER A 786 1.04 -7.51 -2.28
CA SER A 786 1.58 -8.58 -1.43
C SER A 786 1.92 -9.86 -2.18
N GLU A 787 1.74 -9.87 -3.50
CA GLU A 787 1.97 -11.02 -4.36
C GLU A 787 3.20 -10.83 -5.24
N ILE A 788 3.91 -11.93 -5.43
CA ILE A 788 5.07 -12.04 -6.29
C ILE A 788 4.66 -12.85 -7.52
N GLN A 789 5.02 -12.36 -8.71
CA GLN A 789 4.83 -13.08 -9.97
C GLN A 789 6.16 -13.30 -10.69
N ARG A 790 6.16 -14.25 -11.62
CA ARG A 790 7.31 -14.53 -12.46
C ARG A 790 7.40 -13.51 -13.60
N TRP A 791 8.60 -13.00 -13.86
CA TRP A 791 8.87 -12.13 -15.01
C TRP A 791 8.89 -12.90 -16.33
N THR A 792 8.20 -12.37 -17.34
CA THR A 792 8.09 -12.97 -18.69
C THR A 792 8.50 -12.03 -19.81
N GLY A 793 8.83 -10.76 -19.51
CA GLY A 793 9.27 -9.77 -20.49
C GLY A 793 10.76 -9.83 -20.81
N THR A 794 11.33 -8.73 -21.30
CA THR A 794 12.74 -8.70 -21.72
C THR A 794 13.70 -8.80 -20.53
N THR A 795 14.76 -9.61 -20.69
CA THR A 795 15.82 -9.79 -19.69
C THR A 795 17.02 -8.91 -20.01
N THR A 796 17.82 -8.60 -18.99
CA THR A 796 18.91 -7.64 -19.10
C THR A 796 20.03 -8.17 -20.01
N PRO A 797 20.39 -7.45 -21.09
CA PRO A 797 21.54 -7.81 -21.90
C PRO A 797 22.86 -7.70 -21.12
N ILE A 798 23.83 -8.57 -21.40
CA ILE A 798 25.13 -8.59 -20.71
C ILE A 798 25.87 -7.26 -20.85
N LEU A 799 25.80 -6.60 -22.01
CA LEU A 799 26.46 -5.31 -22.22
C LEU A 799 25.82 -4.17 -21.41
N ASP A 800 24.51 -4.21 -21.19
CA ASP A 800 23.77 -3.26 -20.35
C ASP A 800 24.12 -3.49 -18.88
N TYR A 801 24.16 -4.76 -18.46
CA TYR A 801 24.65 -5.16 -17.15
C TYR A 801 26.09 -4.67 -16.90
N LEU A 802 27.01 -4.86 -17.84
CA LEU A 802 28.40 -4.39 -17.73
C LEU A 802 28.53 -2.87 -17.82
N THR A 803 27.61 -2.17 -18.48
CA THR A 803 27.61 -0.71 -18.47
C THR A 803 27.19 -0.16 -17.12
N HIS A 804 26.27 -0.84 -16.43
CA HIS A 804 25.88 -0.44 -15.09
C HIS A 804 26.93 -0.87 -14.04
N TRP A 805 27.41 -2.11 -14.09
CA TRP A 805 28.22 -2.74 -13.03
C TRP A 805 29.72 -2.89 -13.33
N GLY A 806 30.18 -2.55 -14.53
CA GLY A 806 31.50 -2.93 -15.05
C GLY A 806 32.69 -2.52 -14.18
N LEU A 807 32.67 -1.32 -13.59
CA LEU A 807 33.72 -0.84 -12.70
C LEU A 807 33.84 -1.72 -11.43
N PHE A 808 32.72 -1.97 -10.76
CA PHE A 808 32.70 -2.76 -9.54
C PHE A 808 33.09 -4.22 -9.79
N LEU A 809 32.52 -4.82 -10.85
CA LEU A 809 32.81 -6.19 -11.25
C LEU A 809 34.27 -6.36 -11.67
N PHE A 810 34.86 -5.42 -12.41
CA PHE A 810 36.28 -5.47 -12.78
C PHE A 810 37.18 -5.59 -11.54
N ILE A 811 36.92 -4.77 -10.52
CA ILE A 811 37.69 -4.78 -9.27
C ILE A 811 37.43 -6.07 -8.48
N ILE A 812 36.17 -6.47 -8.32
CA ILE A 812 35.79 -7.69 -7.58
C ILE A 812 36.42 -8.91 -8.25
N VAL A 813 36.26 -9.09 -9.56
CA VAL A 813 36.82 -10.22 -10.31
C VAL A 813 38.34 -10.24 -10.20
N SER A 814 39.01 -9.09 -10.36
CA SER A 814 40.47 -9.00 -10.17
C SER A 814 40.88 -9.49 -8.77
N TRP A 815 40.10 -9.18 -7.75
CA TRP A 815 40.35 -9.62 -6.37
C TRP A 815 40.07 -11.11 -6.16
N LEU A 816 38.98 -11.65 -6.72
CA LEU A 816 38.69 -13.09 -6.65
C LEU A 816 39.79 -13.91 -7.36
N VAL A 817 40.28 -13.45 -8.52
CA VAL A 817 41.43 -14.05 -9.22
C VAL A 817 42.66 -14.06 -8.30
N TRP A 818 42.97 -12.92 -7.69
CA TRP A 818 44.13 -12.79 -6.82
C TRP A 818 44.05 -13.68 -5.57
N GLU A 819 42.91 -13.70 -4.88
CA GLU A 819 42.71 -14.55 -3.70
C GLU A 819 42.75 -16.03 -4.06
N THR A 820 42.21 -16.42 -5.22
CA THR A 820 42.27 -17.80 -5.70
C THR A 820 43.70 -18.21 -6.03
N ARG A 821 44.47 -17.36 -6.73
CA ARG A 821 45.89 -17.61 -7.00
C ARG A 821 46.66 -17.79 -5.69
N ARG A 822 46.44 -16.93 -4.69
CA ARG A 822 47.10 -17.05 -3.38
C ARG A 822 46.69 -18.33 -2.66
N TRP A 823 45.42 -18.68 -2.71
CA TRP A 823 44.93 -19.91 -2.09
C TRP A 823 45.57 -21.14 -2.73
N MET A 824 45.56 -21.24 -4.07
CA MET A 824 46.18 -22.33 -4.82
C MET A 824 47.70 -22.41 -4.57
N ALA A 825 48.41 -21.28 -4.56
CA ALA A 825 49.84 -21.25 -4.26
C ALA A 825 50.19 -21.72 -2.83
N SER A 826 49.26 -21.55 -1.88
CA SER A 826 49.44 -21.97 -0.48
C SER A 826 48.89 -23.36 -0.15
N THR A 827 48.17 -23.99 -1.07
CA THR A 827 47.46 -25.26 -0.81
C THR A 827 48.18 -26.39 -1.54
N PRO A 828 48.83 -27.32 -0.83
CA PRO A 828 49.49 -28.46 -1.47
C PRO A 828 48.45 -29.40 -2.09
N LEU A 829 48.80 -30.04 -3.21
CA LEU A 829 47.92 -30.99 -3.92
C LEU A 829 47.37 -32.10 -3.01
N SER A 830 48.12 -32.49 -1.97
CA SER A 830 47.70 -33.48 -0.96
C SER A 830 46.45 -33.06 -0.18
N SER A 831 46.14 -31.76 -0.10
CA SER A 831 44.91 -31.27 0.54
C SER A 831 43.67 -31.59 -0.30
N LEU A 832 43.79 -31.74 -1.62
CA LEU A 832 42.68 -32.10 -2.50
C LEU A 832 42.25 -33.56 -2.31
N ARG A 833 43.15 -34.45 -1.87
CA ARG A 833 42.78 -35.85 -1.52
C ARG A 833 41.73 -35.93 -0.41
N LYS A 834 41.62 -34.90 0.44
CA LYS A 834 40.57 -34.83 1.47
C LYS A 834 39.15 -34.65 0.89
N LEU A 835 39.03 -34.27 -0.38
CA LEU A 835 37.76 -34.12 -1.07
C LEU A 835 37.30 -35.42 -1.75
N GLU A 836 38.17 -36.43 -1.85
CA GLU A 836 37.88 -37.72 -2.48
C GLU A 836 36.64 -38.42 -1.88
N PRO A 837 36.44 -38.47 -0.54
CA PRO A 837 35.22 -39.02 0.05
C PRO A 837 33.95 -38.22 -0.25
N HIS A 838 34.08 -36.95 -0.65
CA HIS A 838 32.98 -36.05 -0.95
C HIS A 838 32.76 -35.87 -2.45
N LEU A 839 33.49 -36.61 -3.29
CA LEU A 839 33.46 -36.45 -4.75
C LEU A 839 32.05 -36.63 -5.31
N THR A 840 31.30 -37.62 -4.83
CA THR A 840 29.90 -37.83 -5.25
C THR A 840 29.01 -36.63 -4.96
N VAL A 841 29.14 -36.03 -3.77
CA VAL A 841 28.38 -34.81 -3.40
C VAL A 841 28.78 -33.64 -4.29
N LEU A 842 30.08 -33.47 -4.56
CA LEU A 842 30.58 -32.41 -5.43
C LEU A 842 30.10 -32.58 -6.88
N VAL A 843 30.05 -33.81 -7.39
CA VAL A 843 29.50 -34.13 -8.72
C VAL A 843 28.00 -33.82 -8.76
N VAL A 844 27.23 -34.24 -7.75
CA VAL A 844 25.78 -33.93 -7.66
C VAL A 844 25.54 -32.42 -7.61
N LEU A 845 26.32 -31.68 -6.82
CA LEU A 845 26.25 -30.22 -6.77
C LEU A 845 26.64 -29.58 -8.11
N GLY A 846 27.65 -30.12 -8.80
CA GLY A 846 28.08 -29.68 -10.12
C GLY A 846 27.01 -29.90 -11.20
N ILE A 847 26.39 -31.08 -11.23
CA ILE A 847 25.27 -31.39 -12.13
C ILE A 847 24.07 -30.48 -11.81
N SER A 848 23.73 -30.32 -10.52
CA SER A 848 22.64 -29.44 -10.10
C SER A 848 22.87 -28.00 -10.55
N PHE A 849 24.11 -27.51 -10.42
CA PHE A 849 24.50 -26.18 -10.91
C PHE A 849 24.36 -26.07 -12.44
N LEU A 850 24.80 -27.08 -13.20
CA LEU A 850 24.64 -27.11 -14.66
C LEU A 850 23.16 -27.13 -15.06
N MET A 851 22.32 -27.87 -14.34
CA MET A 851 20.86 -27.89 -14.57
C MET A 851 20.22 -26.53 -14.30
N VAL A 852 20.66 -25.81 -13.27
CA VAL A 852 20.19 -24.43 -13.00
C VAL A 852 20.63 -23.48 -14.12
N VAL A 853 21.89 -23.56 -14.57
CA VAL A 853 22.39 -22.76 -15.70
C VAL A 853 21.59 -23.05 -16.97
N LEU A 854 21.35 -24.32 -17.29
CA LEU A 854 20.54 -24.73 -18.43
C LEU A 854 19.11 -24.21 -18.30
N GLY A 855 18.48 -24.35 -17.13
CA GLY A 855 17.14 -23.83 -16.87
C GLY A 855 17.03 -22.32 -17.10
N LEU A 856 18.00 -21.54 -16.61
CA LEU A 856 18.02 -20.08 -16.82
C LEU A 856 18.29 -19.69 -18.27
N PHE A 857 19.14 -20.45 -18.97
CA PHE A 857 19.35 -20.29 -20.40
C PHE A 857 18.06 -20.53 -21.19
N LEU A 858 17.33 -21.62 -20.88
CA LEU A 858 16.05 -21.94 -21.52
C LEU A 858 14.96 -20.89 -21.25
N ILE A 859 15.01 -20.22 -20.10
CA ILE A 859 14.10 -19.12 -19.73
C ILE A 859 14.55 -17.77 -20.32
N GLY A 860 15.70 -17.72 -21.00
CA GLY A 860 16.18 -16.52 -21.69
C GLY A 860 16.83 -15.47 -20.80
N VAL A 861 17.12 -15.77 -19.53
CA VAL A 861 17.90 -14.88 -18.65
C VAL A 861 19.33 -14.83 -19.18
N ARG A 862 19.89 -13.66 -19.54
CA ARG A 862 21.22 -13.61 -20.19
C ARG A 862 22.39 -13.44 -19.21
N ILE A 863 22.18 -12.70 -18.11
CA ILE A 863 23.25 -12.37 -17.16
C ILE A 863 23.73 -13.58 -16.32
N HIS A 864 23.00 -14.71 -16.34
CA HIS A 864 23.36 -15.91 -15.56
C HIS A 864 24.76 -16.43 -15.91
N TRP A 865 25.20 -16.28 -17.16
CA TRP A 865 26.55 -16.63 -17.62
C TRP A 865 27.67 -15.89 -16.88
N LEU A 866 27.37 -14.73 -16.30
CA LEU A 866 28.30 -13.94 -15.52
C LEU A 866 28.00 -14.03 -14.01
N ALA A 867 26.76 -13.78 -13.61
CA ALA A 867 26.41 -13.63 -12.20
C ALA A 867 26.50 -14.94 -11.42
N LEU A 868 26.04 -16.08 -11.98
CA LEU A 868 26.07 -17.36 -11.26
C LEU A 868 27.48 -17.91 -11.05
N PRO A 869 28.38 -17.97 -12.06
CA PRO A 869 29.75 -18.39 -11.84
C PRO A 869 30.48 -17.51 -10.82
N LEU A 870 30.25 -16.20 -10.85
CA LEU A 870 30.83 -15.28 -9.87
C LEU A 870 30.28 -15.50 -8.45
N ALA A 871 28.99 -15.77 -8.32
CA ALA A 871 28.38 -16.05 -7.02
C ALA A 871 28.90 -17.37 -6.44
N LEU A 872 29.01 -18.41 -7.28
CA LEU A 872 29.62 -19.68 -6.90
C LEU A 872 31.09 -19.50 -6.51
N TRP A 873 31.86 -18.72 -7.28
CA TRP A 873 33.25 -18.43 -6.97
C TRP A 873 33.40 -17.71 -5.62
N ALA A 874 32.59 -16.69 -5.37
CA ALA A 874 32.55 -16.00 -4.09
C ALA A 874 32.19 -16.95 -2.93
N ALA A 875 31.22 -17.85 -3.12
CA ALA A 875 30.83 -18.86 -2.14
C ALA A 875 31.94 -19.88 -1.85
N ILE A 876 32.66 -20.36 -2.87
CA ILE A 876 33.81 -21.26 -2.69
C ILE A 876 34.90 -20.56 -1.88
N LEU A 877 35.24 -19.31 -2.23
CA LEU A 877 36.23 -18.53 -1.48
C LEU A 877 35.76 -18.20 -0.05
N LEU A 878 34.46 -18.03 0.17
CA LEU A 878 33.88 -17.80 1.48
C LEU A 878 34.16 -18.98 2.42
N LEU A 879 34.20 -20.22 1.91
CA LEU A 879 34.48 -21.41 2.70
C LEU A 879 35.98 -21.63 2.99
N ARG A 880 36.87 -20.84 2.35
CA ARG A 880 38.33 -20.98 2.51
C ARG A 880 38.75 -20.89 3.99
N PRO A 881 39.53 -21.84 4.52
CA PRO A 881 40.09 -21.73 5.87
C PRO A 881 41.08 -20.56 6.00
N GLY A 882 41.10 -19.88 7.14
CA GLY A 882 42.13 -18.89 7.48
C GLY A 882 41.96 -17.47 6.88
N ILE A 883 40.93 -17.20 6.07
CA ILE A 883 40.61 -15.83 5.66
C ILE A 883 40.02 -15.01 6.83
N SER A 884 40.30 -13.71 6.85
CA SER A 884 39.79 -12.79 7.87
C SER A 884 38.27 -12.61 7.78
N GLU A 885 37.65 -12.28 8.92
CA GLU A 885 36.19 -12.04 9.00
C GLU A 885 35.74 -10.88 8.10
N ALA A 886 36.59 -9.87 7.91
CA ALA A 886 36.32 -8.77 6.98
C ALA A 886 36.21 -9.26 5.53
N LYS A 887 37.10 -10.16 5.09
CA LYS A 887 37.03 -10.75 3.75
C LYS A 887 35.81 -11.66 3.59
N ARG A 888 35.43 -12.41 4.63
CA ARG A 888 34.19 -13.22 4.62
C ARG A 888 32.95 -12.36 4.45
N ALA A 889 32.85 -11.26 5.20
CA ALA A 889 31.74 -10.33 5.08
C ALA A 889 31.65 -9.73 3.66
N VAL A 890 32.78 -9.34 3.07
CA VAL A 890 32.81 -8.84 1.68
C VAL A 890 32.41 -9.91 0.67
N LEU A 891 32.91 -11.15 0.78
CA LEU A 891 32.51 -12.25 -0.12
C LEU A 891 31.01 -12.56 -0.02
N PHE A 892 30.46 -12.53 1.20
CA PHE A 892 29.04 -12.75 1.43
C PHE A 892 28.17 -11.63 0.84
N MET A 893 28.56 -10.36 1.02
CA MET A 893 27.88 -9.23 0.40
C MET A 893 27.98 -9.26 -1.13
N VAL A 894 29.14 -9.63 -1.70
CA VAL A 894 29.29 -9.83 -3.15
C VAL A 894 28.34 -10.92 -3.67
N GLY A 895 28.25 -12.06 -2.97
CA GLY A 895 27.31 -13.12 -3.31
C GLY A 895 25.85 -12.66 -3.20
N THR A 896 25.51 -11.89 -2.17
CA THR A 896 24.17 -11.30 -1.97
C THR A 896 23.82 -10.36 -3.13
N CYS A 897 24.73 -9.49 -3.54
CA CYS A 897 24.54 -8.59 -4.67
C CYS A 897 24.29 -9.35 -5.99
N LEU A 898 25.10 -10.36 -6.28
CA LEU A 898 24.95 -11.18 -7.49
C LEU A 898 23.65 -11.99 -7.48
N PHE A 899 23.20 -12.41 -6.30
CA PHE A 899 21.89 -13.05 -6.14
C PHE A 899 20.75 -12.05 -6.41
N LEU A 900 20.79 -10.84 -5.84
CA LEU A 900 19.75 -9.84 -6.04
C LEU A 900 19.65 -9.40 -7.52
N THR A 901 20.77 -9.24 -8.22
CA THR A 901 20.73 -8.91 -9.65
C THR A 901 20.14 -10.05 -10.50
N MET A 902 20.32 -11.30 -10.08
CA MET A 902 19.66 -12.46 -10.71
C MET A 902 18.18 -12.56 -10.36
N MET A 903 17.81 -12.22 -9.12
CA MET A 903 16.43 -12.31 -8.63
C MET A 903 15.49 -11.45 -9.46
N VAL A 904 15.88 -10.21 -9.78
CA VAL A 904 15.05 -9.26 -10.56
C VAL A 904 14.91 -9.61 -12.04
N GLU A 905 15.62 -10.64 -12.52
CA GLU A 905 15.44 -11.20 -13.87
C GLU A 905 14.33 -12.26 -13.91
N ILE A 906 13.92 -12.76 -12.74
CA ILE A 906 13.02 -13.92 -12.62
C ILE A 906 11.72 -13.52 -11.90
N ILE A 907 11.82 -12.58 -10.95
CA ILE A 907 10.78 -12.29 -9.97
C ILE A 907 10.45 -10.79 -10.01
N VAL A 908 9.14 -10.47 -10.04
CA VAL A 908 8.60 -9.10 -9.91
C VAL A 908 7.40 -9.08 -8.97
N LEU A 909 7.09 -7.93 -8.38
CA LEU A 909 5.86 -7.78 -7.60
C LEU A 909 4.65 -7.57 -8.52
N THR A 910 3.52 -8.20 -8.19
CA THR A 910 2.25 -8.01 -8.90
C THR A 910 1.81 -6.56 -8.74
N GLY A 911 1.47 -5.89 -9.84
CA GLY A 911 1.11 -4.47 -9.87
C GLY A 911 2.30 -3.51 -10.08
N ASP A 912 3.51 -4.02 -10.29
CA ASP A 912 4.65 -3.21 -10.78
C ASP A 912 4.43 -2.76 -12.23
N VAL A 913 5.06 -1.65 -12.62
CA VAL A 913 5.06 -1.13 -14.00
C VAL A 913 6.11 -1.92 -14.79
N GLY A 914 5.68 -3.05 -15.37
CA GLY A 914 6.60 -4.04 -15.94
C GLY A 914 7.47 -4.65 -14.84
N ARG A 915 8.78 -4.40 -14.89
CA ARG A 915 9.73 -4.70 -13.81
C ARG A 915 10.48 -3.48 -13.28
N MET A 916 9.95 -2.29 -13.57
CA MET A 916 10.65 -1.01 -13.39
C MET A 916 11.04 -0.77 -11.93
N ASN A 917 10.10 -0.87 -10.99
CA ASN A 917 10.42 -0.64 -9.57
C ASN A 917 11.24 -1.78 -9.00
N THR A 918 10.96 -3.02 -9.40
CA THR A 918 11.71 -4.19 -8.96
C THR A 918 13.21 -4.04 -9.29
N VAL A 919 13.56 -3.73 -10.55
CA VAL A 919 14.97 -3.48 -10.91
C VAL A 919 15.51 -2.28 -10.16
N PHE A 920 14.79 -1.16 -10.16
CA PHE A 920 15.24 0.10 -9.54
C PHE A 920 15.62 -0.05 -8.07
N LYS A 921 14.68 -0.53 -7.24
CA LYS A 921 14.87 -0.58 -5.78
C LYS A 921 15.99 -1.55 -5.40
N PHE A 922 16.03 -2.75 -6.00
CA PHE A 922 17.07 -3.73 -5.71
C PHE A 922 18.44 -3.34 -6.31
N TYR A 923 18.49 -2.69 -7.47
CA TYR A 923 19.77 -2.21 -8.04
C TYR A 923 20.41 -1.13 -7.15
N LEU A 924 19.64 -0.21 -6.56
CA LEU A 924 20.20 0.74 -5.60
C LEU A 924 20.83 0.05 -4.38
N GLN A 925 20.18 -0.99 -3.84
CA GLN A 925 20.74 -1.80 -2.75
C GLN A 925 22.05 -2.48 -3.16
N VAL A 926 22.08 -3.07 -4.36
CA VAL A 926 23.27 -3.70 -4.94
C VAL A 926 24.39 -2.68 -5.12
N TRP A 927 24.09 -1.46 -5.60
CA TRP A 927 25.08 -0.40 -5.80
C TRP A 927 25.80 -0.04 -4.51
N VAL A 928 25.05 0.20 -3.44
CA VAL A 928 25.63 0.54 -2.13
C VAL A 928 26.57 -0.57 -1.64
N MET A 929 26.14 -1.82 -1.73
CA MET A 929 26.94 -2.97 -1.28
C MET A 929 28.15 -3.26 -2.19
N PHE A 930 27.99 -3.22 -3.53
CA PHE A 930 29.09 -3.41 -4.46
C PHE A 930 30.13 -2.32 -4.35
N ALA A 931 29.74 -1.05 -4.20
CA ALA A 931 30.70 0.05 -4.06
C ALA A 931 31.62 -0.14 -2.85
N VAL A 932 31.07 -0.46 -1.66
CA VAL A 932 31.89 -0.71 -0.46
C VAL A 932 32.72 -1.99 -0.57
N CYS A 933 32.19 -3.04 -1.21
CA CYS A 933 32.91 -4.30 -1.47
C CYS A 933 34.09 -4.10 -2.43
N SER A 934 33.86 -3.41 -3.54
CA SER A 934 34.88 -3.08 -4.54
C SER A 934 35.96 -2.18 -3.94
N ALA A 935 35.61 -1.21 -3.09
CA ALA A 935 36.61 -0.39 -2.41
C ALA A 935 37.51 -1.22 -1.48
N ALA A 936 36.93 -2.14 -0.68
CA ALA A 936 37.69 -3.05 0.16
C ALA A 936 38.58 -3.99 -0.67
N ALA A 937 38.03 -4.58 -1.74
CA ALA A 937 38.74 -5.42 -2.69
C ALA A 937 39.93 -4.68 -3.34
N LEU A 938 39.72 -3.43 -3.77
CA LEU A 938 40.76 -2.56 -4.32
C LEU A 938 41.89 -2.32 -3.29
N GLY A 939 41.52 -2.07 -2.03
CA GLY A 939 42.47 -1.94 -0.92
C GLY A 939 43.37 -3.16 -0.73
N TRP A 940 42.80 -4.37 -0.81
CA TRP A 940 43.57 -5.61 -0.73
C TRP A 940 44.39 -5.88 -2.00
N LEU A 941 43.88 -5.51 -3.17
CA LEU A 941 44.56 -5.65 -4.45
C LEU A 941 45.81 -4.77 -4.58
N PHE A 942 45.82 -3.54 -4.06
CA PHE A 942 46.99 -2.66 -4.22
C PHE A 942 48.31 -3.27 -3.71
N LYS A 943 48.27 -4.14 -2.71
CA LYS A 943 49.45 -4.89 -2.25
C LYS A 943 49.81 -6.03 -3.21
N GLY A 944 48.79 -6.72 -3.74
CA GLY A 944 48.96 -7.83 -4.66
C GLY A 944 49.44 -7.42 -6.04
N VAL A 945 48.91 -6.33 -6.59
CA VAL A 945 49.25 -5.81 -7.92
C VAL A 945 50.74 -5.46 -8.03
N LYS A 946 51.37 -5.00 -6.94
CA LYS A 946 52.83 -4.75 -6.90
C LYS A 946 53.68 -6.01 -7.05
N MET A 947 53.08 -7.20 -6.93
CA MET A 947 53.75 -8.49 -7.15
C MET A 947 53.51 -9.04 -8.55
N TRP A 948 52.75 -8.34 -9.40
CA TRP A 948 52.46 -8.79 -10.76
C TRP A 948 53.62 -8.43 -11.70
N ALA A 949 53.70 -9.10 -12.85
CA ALA A 949 54.60 -8.69 -13.91
C ALA A 949 54.29 -7.24 -14.33
N SER A 950 55.33 -6.45 -14.61
CA SER A 950 55.20 -5.00 -14.88
C SER A 950 54.20 -4.69 -15.99
N GLY A 951 54.22 -5.44 -17.09
CA GLY A 951 53.25 -5.27 -18.19
C GLY A 951 51.80 -5.51 -17.76
N LEU A 952 51.53 -6.57 -17.00
CA LEU A 952 50.19 -6.87 -16.49
C LEU A 952 49.73 -5.83 -15.46
N GLN A 953 50.64 -5.39 -14.59
CA GLN A 953 50.37 -4.31 -13.64
C GLN A 953 49.96 -3.03 -14.37
N ILE A 954 50.73 -2.59 -15.37
CA ILE A 954 50.45 -1.37 -16.13
C ILE A 954 49.12 -1.51 -16.88
N ALA A 955 48.90 -2.64 -17.57
CA ALA A 955 47.65 -2.89 -18.29
C ALA A 955 46.42 -2.84 -17.36
N TRP A 956 46.51 -3.46 -16.19
CA TRP A 956 45.43 -3.43 -15.19
C TRP A 956 45.20 -2.03 -14.62
N GLN A 957 46.27 -1.28 -14.34
CA GLN A 957 46.17 0.11 -13.86
C GLN A 957 45.54 1.03 -14.92
N LEU A 958 45.93 0.89 -16.18
CA LEU A 958 45.33 1.63 -17.29
C LEU A 958 43.84 1.29 -17.44
N ALA A 959 43.47 0.00 -17.40
CA ALA A 959 42.08 -0.41 -17.44
C ALA A 959 41.26 0.16 -16.27
N LEU A 960 41.80 0.12 -15.05
CA LEU A 960 41.15 0.72 -13.88
C LEU A 960 40.97 2.24 -14.05
N VAL A 961 42.01 2.96 -14.48
CA VAL A 961 41.95 4.41 -14.69
C VAL A 961 40.92 4.77 -15.75
N LEU A 962 40.84 4.01 -16.85
CA LEU A 962 39.83 4.22 -17.90
C LEU A 962 38.41 3.98 -17.38
N LEU A 963 38.19 2.91 -16.61
CA LEU A 963 36.86 2.60 -16.03
C LEU A 963 36.44 3.64 -14.99
N VAL A 964 37.34 4.07 -14.10
CA VAL A 964 37.08 5.15 -13.14
C VAL A 964 36.83 6.46 -13.86
N GLY A 965 37.61 6.77 -14.90
CA GLY A 965 37.42 7.94 -15.75
C GLY A 965 36.05 7.94 -16.42
N ALA A 966 35.62 6.81 -16.97
CA ALA A 966 34.30 6.63 -17.58
C ALA A 966 33.16 6.84 -16.56
N ALA A 967 33.29 6.27 -15.37
CA ALA A 967 32.33 6.45 -14.27
C ALA A 967 32.30 7.91 -13.76
N ALA A 968 33.44 8.60 -13.78
CA ALA A 968 33.57 10.01 -13.38
C ALA A 968 33.03 11.00 -14.44
N LEU A 969 32.69 10.54 -15.66
CA LEU A 969 32.04 11.39 -16.65
C LEU A 969 30.65 11.82 -16.20
N PHE A 970 29.89 10.97 -15.51
CA PHE A 970 28.54 11.35 -15.10
C PHE A 970 28.53 12.48 -14.04
N PRO A 971 29.33 12.43 -12.96
CA PRO A 971 29.41 13.54 -12.00
C PRO A 971 29.91 14.84 -12.61
N LEU A 972 30.66 14.77 -13.70
CA LEU A 972 31.06 15.96 -14.45
C LEU A 972 29.89 16.44 -15.32
N LEU A 973 29.51 15.65 -16.33
CA LEU A 973 28.57 16.05 -17.38
C LEU A 973 27.14 16.16 -16.86
N GLY A 974 26.64 15.14 -16.16
CA GLY A 974 25.29 15.10 -15.61
C GLY A 974 25.04 16.19 -14.59
N THR A 975 25.98 16.42 -13.67
CA THR A 975 25.86 17.51 -12.68
C THR A 975 25.89 18.88 -13.34
N THR A 976 26.80 19.11 -14.30
CA THR A 976 26.87 20.40 -15.01
C THR A 976 25.61 20.66 -15.83
N ALA A 977 25.06 19.63 -16.47
CA ALA A 977 23.80 19.74 -17.19
C ALA A 977 22.67 20.09 -16.21
N LYS A 978 22.58 19.39 -15.07
CA LYS A 978 21.51 19.63 -14.09
C LYS A 978 21.58 21.02 -13.44
N ILE A 979 22.77 21.56 -13.18
CA ILE A 979 22.94 22.93 -12.68
C ILE A 979 22.42 23.96 -13.70
N ARG A 980 22.60 23.70 -15.00
CA ARG A 980 22.16 24.61 -16.07
C ARG A 980 20.68 24.46 -16.43
N ASP A 981 20.12 23.28 -16.18
CA ASP A 981 18.73 22.92 -16.51
C ASP A 981 17.75 23.48 -15.47
N ARG A 982 17.69 24.81 -15.43
CA ARG A 982 16.73 25.60 -14.63
C ARG A 982 15.49 25.89 -15.45
N ILE A 983 14.37 26.10 -14.77
CA ILE A 983 13.11 26.49 -15.43
C ILE A 983 13.18 27.88 -16.06
N SER A 984 13.87 28.83 -15.40
CA SER A 984 14.13 30.17 -15.91
C SER A 984 15.58 30.56 -15.66
N GLU A 985 16.26 31.00 -16.72
CA GLU A 985 17.65 31.47 -16.66
C GLU A 985 17.80 32.79 -15.89
N GLU A 986 16.71 33.56 -15.76
CA GLU A 986 16.69 34.85 -15.06
C GLU A 986 16.65 34.70 -13.54
N THR A 987 16.31 33.51 -13.05
CA THR A 987 16.19 33.27 -11.61
C THR A 987 17.56 33.45 -10.93
N PRO A 988 17.68 34.24 -9.86
CA PRO A 988 18.94 34.38 -9.14
C PRO A 988 19.39 33.05 -8.51
N ASN A 989 20.69 32.91 -8.27
CA ASN A 989 21.21 31.77 -7.50
C ASN A 989 20.86 31.95 -6.03
N THR A 990 20.28 30.92 -5.44
CA THR A 990 19.68 30.95 -4.10
C THR A 990 19.47 29.52 -3.62
N LEU A 991 19.26 29.31 -2.32
CA LEU A 991 18.80 28.01 -1.79
C LEU A 991 17.28 27.94 -1.63
N ASP A 992 16.56 29.04 -1.88
CA ASP A 992 15.10 29.06 -1.85
C ASP A 992 14.53 28.33 -3.07
N GLY A 993 13.87 27.19 -2.82
CA GLY A 993 13.29 26.35 -3.84
C GLY A 993 12.06 26.92 -4.56
N MET A 994 11.47 28.02 -4.07
CA MET A 994 10.34 28.71 -4.71
C MET A 994 10.77 29.91 -5.56
N ALA A 995 12.04 30.32 -5.48
CA ALA A 995 12.52 31.57 -6.06
C ALA A 995 12.41 31.63 -7.59
N PHE A 996 12.20 30.51 -8.27
CA PHE A 996 12.01 30.47 -9.72
C PHE A 996 10.64 31.00 -10.16
N MET A 997 9.60 30.86 -9.32
CA MET A 997 8.23 31.14 -9.73
C MET A 997 8.02 32.59 -10.21
N PRO A 998 8.57 33.63 -9.54
CA PRO A 998 8.41 35.01 -10.00
C PRO A 998 9.05 35.32 -11.37
N TYR A 999 9.92 34.45 -11.86
CA TYR A 999 10.69 34.66 -13.10
C TYR A 999 10.32 33.65 -14.21
N SER A 1000 9.29 32.85 -13.99
CA SER A 1000 8.98 31.71 -14.86
C SER A 1000 7.62 31.86 -15.50
N GLU A 1001 7.61 31.69 -16.82
CA GLU A 1001 6.41 31.41 -17.61
C GLU A 1001 6.36 29.91 -17.90
N TYR A 1002 5.18 29.31 -17.78
CA TYR A 1002 4.97 27.89 -18.02
C TYR A 1002 3.90 27.70 -19.08
N VAL A 1003 4.27 27.07 -20.19
CA VAL A 1003 3.33 26.78 -21.29
C VAL A 1003 2.58 25.49 -20.95
N ASP A 1004 1.26 25.58 -20.84
CA ASP A 1004 0.38 24.45 -20.55
C ASP A 1004 -0.85 24.45 -21.49
N VAL A 1005 -1.76 23.49 -21.28
CA VAL A 1005 -3.06 23.42 -21.93
C VAL A 1005 -3.85 24.70 -21.64
N GLY A 1006 -4.25 25.40 -22.70
CA GLY A 1006 -5.06 26.62 -22.61
C GLY A 1006 -4.28 27.93 -22.59
N GLY A 1007 -2.95 27.92 -22.43
CA GLY A 1007 -2.15 29.14 -22.55
C GLY A 1007 -0.81 29.13 -21.80
N VAL A 1008 -0.22 30.32 -21.70
CA VAL A 1008 0.96 30.59 -20.86
C VAL A 1008 0.49 30.93 -19.45
N LEU A 1009 1.11 30.32 -18.45
CA LEU A 1009 0.89 30.58 -17.02
C LEU A 1009 2.06 31.39 -16.46
N HIS A 1010 1.77 32.51 -15.80
CA HIS A 1010 2.72 33.34 -15.07
C HIS A 1010 2.81 32.86 -13.61
N LEU A 1011 3.87 32.11 -13.29
CA LEU A 1011 4.00 31.47 -11.98
C LEU A 1011 4.17 32.48 -10.82
N GLY A 1012 4.45 33.75 -11.13
CA GLY A 1012 4.53 34.83 -10.15
C GLY A 1012 3.21 35.11 -9.43
N GLU A 1013 2.05 34.91 -10.07
CA GLU A 1013 0.76 35.09 -9.42
C GLU A 1013 0.48 33.98 -8.40
N ASP A 1014 0.72 32.72 -8.79
CA ASP A 1014 0.63 31.57 -7.90
C ASP A 1014 1.61 31.70 -6.72
N TYR A 1015 2.82 32.22 -6.94
CA TYR A 1015 3.78 32.50 -5.87
C TYR A 1015 3.20 33.43 -4.80
N LEU A 1016 2.58 34.54 -5.20
CA LEU A 1016 1.95 35.48 -4.27
C LEU A 1016 0.76 34.86 -3.53
N ALA A 1017 -0.06 34.07 -4.22
CA ALA A 1017 -1.18 33.34 -3.62
C ALA A 1017 -0.70 32.30 -2.59
N ILE A 1018 0.35 31.53 -2.90
CA ILE A 1018 0.98 30.59 -1.97
C ILE A 1018 1.49 31.32 -0.73
N GLN A 1019 2.19 32.45 -0.90
CA GLN A 1019 2.68 33.25 0.22
C GLN A 1019 1.53 33.78 1.08
N TRP A 1020 0.45 34.24 0.44
CA TRP A 1020 -0.74 34.70 1.16
C TRP A 1020 -1.36 33.57 1.99
N LEU A 1021 -1.53 32.37 1.42
CA LEU A 1021 -2.03 31.20 2.14
C LEU A 1021 -1.13 30.84 3.33
N GLN A 1022 0.19 30.83 3.13
CA GLN A 1022 1.18 30.56 4.17
C GLN A 1022 1.16 31.58 5.32
N GLN A 1023 0.81 32.84 5.05
CA GLN A 1023 0.82 33.92 6.02
C GLN A 1023 -0.51 34.11 6.76
N ASN A 1024 -1.64 33.82 6.11
CA ASN A 1024 -2.97 34.22 6.59
C ASN A 1024 -3.89 33.06 6.93
N VAL A 1025 -3.61 31.83 6.48
CA VAL A 1025 -4.48 30.68 6.74
C VAL A 1025 -4.11 30.01 8.06
N GLU A 1026 -5.05 30.03 9.00
CA GLU A 1026 -4.95 29.31 10.26
C GLU A 1026 -5.36 27.85 10.10
N GLY A 1027 -4.65 26.96 10.81
CA GLY A 1027 -4.97 25.53 10.80
C GLY A 1027 -4.60 24.82 9.50
N SER A 1028 -5.30 23.70 9.24
CA SER A 1028 -5.22 22.94 7.97
C SER A 1028 -6.58 22.78 7.30
N PRO A 1029 -7.26 23.87 6.92
CA PRO A 1029 -8.56 23.82 6.25
C PRO A 1029 -8.46 23.25 4.83
N VAL A 1030 -9.56 22.71 4.32
CA VAL A 1030 -9.63 22.14 2.97
C VAL A 1030 -9.67 23.26 1.93
N ILE A 1031 -8.93 23.09 0.85
CA ILE A 1031 -8.94 23.95 -0.33
C ILE A 1031 -9.46 23.19 -1.56
N VAL A 1032 -10.02 23.91 -2.52
CA VAL A 1032 -10.26 23.39 -3.88
C VAL A 1032 -9.39 24.14 -4.88
N GLU A 1033 -8.68 23.38 -5.70
CA GLU A 1033 -7.87 23.87 -6.82
C GLU A 1033 -8.07 22.98 -8.05
N GLY A 1034 -7.71 23.50 -9.23
CA GLY A 1034 -7.87 22.78 -10.49
C GLY A 1034 -7.03 21.49 -10.58
N ASN A 1035 -7.60 20.45 -11.19
CA ASN A 1035 -6.96 19.13 -11.32
C ASN A 1035 -6.59 18.84 -12.79
N ALA A 1036 -5.40 19.27 -13.22
CA ALA A 1036 -4.86 18.98 -14.55
C ALA A 1036 -4.25 17.55 -14.63
N PRO A 1037 -3.98 17.02 -15.85
CA PRO A 1037 -3.36 15.71 -16.04
C PRO A 1037 -1.99 15.56 -15.36
N LEU A 1038 -1.49 14.32 -15.27
CA LEU A 1038 -0.24 13.99 -14.59
C LEU A 1038 0.95 14.78 -15.18
N TYR A 1039 1.81 15.31 -14.30
CA TYR A 1039 3.02 16.10 -14.66
C TYR A 1039 2.76 17.49 -15.27
N HIS A 1040 1.57 18.05 -15.08
CA HIS A 1040 1.23 19.45 -15.37
C HIS A 1040 1.29 20.31 -14.11
N TRP A 1041 1.18 21.65 -14.22
CA TRP A 1041 1.28 22.59 -13.09
C TRP A 1041 0.04 22.58 -12.15
N SER A 1042 -0.53 21.42 -11.86
CA SER A 1042 -1.69 21.27 -10.97
C SER A 1042 -1.30 21.00 -9.52
N SER A 1043 -2.28 21.07 -8.61
CA SER A 1043 -2.10 20.83 -7.17
C SER A 1043 -1.05 21.74 -6.51
N ARG A 1044 -0.68 22.87 -7.13
CA ARG A 1044 0.42 23.73 -6.67
C ARG A 1044 0.17 24.34 -5.31
N MET A 1045 -1.07 24.69 -4.97
CA MET A 1045 -1.37 25.28 -3.67
C MET A 1045 -1.16 24.24 -2.55
N THR A 1046 -1.67 23.03 -2.73
CA THR A 1046 -1.43 21.92 -1.80
C THR A 1046 0.06 21.56 -1.71
N ILE A 1047 0.80 21.51 -2.82
CA ILE A 1047 2.24 21.20 -2.85
C ILE A 1047 3.04 22.15 -1.95
N TYR A 1048 2.84 23.46 -2.09
CA TYR A 1048 3.68 24.46 -1.42
C TYR A 1048 3.18 24.89 -0.03
N THR A 1049 1.94 24.57 0.34
CA THR A 1049 1.36 24.91 1.65
C THR A 1049 1.16 23.70 2.56
N GLY A 1050 1.08 22.50 1.98
CA GLY A 1050 0.65 21.29 2.69
C GLY A 1050 -0.80 21.35 3.16
N LEU A 1051 -1.64 22.30 2.69
CA LEU A 1051 -3.07 22.31 2.98
C LEU A 1051 -3.76 21.09 2.32
N PRO A 1052 -4.78 20.49 2.94
CA PRO A 1052 -5.57 19.44 2.29
C PRO A 1052 -6.36 19.97 1.09
N GLY A 1053 -6.17 19.38 -0.08
CA GLY A 1053 -7.02 19.58 -1.26
C GLY A 1053 -8.12 18.53 -1.34
N VAL A 1054 -9.24 18.86 -1.99
CA VAL A 1054 -10.31 17.89 -2.32
C VAL A 1054 -9.73 16.63 -2.97
N LEU A 1055 -8.91 16.83 -4.00
CA LEU A 1055 -8.08 15.83 -4.65
C LEU A 1055 -6.86 16.49 -5.28
N GLY A 1056 -5.66 15.98 -4.99
CA GLY A 1056 -4.42 16.41 -5.64
C GLY A 1056 -4.02 15.46 -6.78
N TRP A 1057 -2.75 15.06 -6.82
CA TRP A 1057 -2.23 14.14 -7.84
C TRP A 1057 -2.89 12.75 -7.75
N ASP A 1058 -3.82 12.49 -8.66
CA ASP A 1058 -4.72 11.33 -8.65
C ASP A 1058 -3.99 9.99 -8.77
N TRP A 1059 -2.95 9.87 -9.61
CA TRP A 1059 -2.24 8.59 -9.77
C TRP A 1059 -1.60 8.09 -8.47
N HIS A 1060 -1.03 9.00 -7.67
CA HIS A 1060 -0.50 8.63 -6.35
C HIS A 1060 -1.61 8.25 -5.37
N GLN A 1061 -2.79 8.86 -5.48
CA GLN A 1061 -3.96 8.43 -4.71
C GLN A 1061 -4.45 7.05 -5.15
N ILE A 1062 -4.43 6.73 -6.45
CA ILE A 1062 -4.79 5.40 -6.98
C ILE A 1062 -3.82 4.35 -6.45
N GLN A 1063 -2.52 4.62 -6.43
CA GLN A 1063 -1.53 3.70 -5.86
C GLN A 1063 -1.73 3.44 -4.36
N GLN A 1064 -2.18 4.45 -3.61
CA GLN A 1064 -2.37 4.36 -2.16
C GLN A 1064 -3.72 3.82 -1.73
N ARG A 1065 -4.78 4.07 -2.52
CA ARG A 1065 -6.18 3.82 -2.13
C ARG A 1065 -6.96 2.98 -3.13
N GLY A 1066 -6.45 2.75 -4.34
CA GLY A 1066 -7.19 2.11 -5.44
C GLY A 1066 -7.64 0.68 -5.17
N PHE A 1067 -7.01 -0.03 -4.21
CA PHE A 1067 -7.44 -1.36 -3.76
C PHE A 1067 -8.55 -1.34 -2.70
N VAL A 1068 -8.93 -0.16 -2.21
CA VAL A 1068 -9.97 0.10 -1.19
C VAL A 1068 -11.11 0.94 -1.78
N GLN A 1069 -10.78 1.96 -2.57
CA GLN A 1069 -11.68 3.03 -3.02
C GLN A 1069 -11.49 3.32 -4.52
N SER A 1070 -11.64 2.32 -5.38
CA SER A 1070 -11.34 2.45 -6.82
C SER A 1070 -12.21 3.47 -7.55
N SER A 1071 -13.47 3.68 -7.13
CA SER A 1071 -14.39 4.64 -7.77
C SER A 1071 -14.27 6.07 -7.24
N LYS A 1072 -13.87 6.24 -5.97
CA LYS A 1072 -13.88 7.53 -5.27
C LYS A 1072 -12.90 8.56 -5.83
N ILE A 1073 -11.77 8.11 -6.37
CA ILE A 1073 -10.77 9.03 -6.94
C ILE A 1073 -11.29 9.64 -8.25
N PRO A 1074 -11.78 8.85 -9.23
CA PRO A 1074 -12.51 9.40 -10.37
C PRO A 1074 -13.70 10.28 -9.98
N GLU A 1075 -14.51 9.87 -9.00
CA GLU A 1075 -15.66 10.67 -8.52
C GLU A 1075 -15.23 12.06 -8.01
N ARG A 1076 -14.17 12.13 -7.18
CA ARG A 1076 -13.65 13.41 -6.67
C ARG A 1076 -13.10 14.30 -7.78
N ARG A 1077 -12.41 13.72 -8.77
CA ARG A 1077 -11.95 14.47 -9.95
C ARG A 1077 -13.16 15.05 -10.69
N GLY A 1078 -14.15 14.22 -11.00
CA GLY A 1078 -15.38 14.66 -11.67
C GLY A 1078 -16.11 15.76 -10.90
N ALA A 1079 -16.16 15.66 -9.57
CA ALA A 1079 -16.77 16.67 -8.72
C ALA A 1079 -16.02 18.02 -8.76
N ILE A 1080 -14.68 18.02 -8.85
CA ILE A 1080 -13.89 19.25 -9.04
C ILE A 1080 -14.19 19.87 -10.41
N ASP A 1081 -14.23 19.04 -11.46
CA ASP A 1081 -14.52 19.50 -12.82
C ASP A 1081 -15.93 20.09 -12.91
N GLU A 1082 -16.93 19.43 -12.30
CA GLU A 1082 -18.29 19.94 -12.17
C GLU A 1082 -18.34 21.24 -11.36
N PHE A 1083 -17.60 21.33 -10.25
CA PHE A 1083 -17.56 22.54 -9.44
C PHE A 1083 -17.06 23.76 -10.23
N TYR A 1084 -16.00 23.63 -11.02
CA TYR A 1084 -15.51 24.77 -11.82
C TYR A 1084 -16.41 25.10 -13.01
N THR A 1085 -17.11 24.11 -13.58
CA THR A 1085 -17.92 24.29 -14.81
C THR A 1085 -19.41 24.58 -14.56
N THR A 1086 -19.95 24.25 -13.38
CA THR A 1086 -21.37 24.44 -13.07
C THR A 1086 -21.76 25.91 -12.98
N THR A 1087 -22.99 26.21 -13.41
CA THR A 1087 -23.67 27.51 -13.25
C THR A 1087 -24.71 27.46 -12.13
N GLU A 1088 -24.97 26.30 -11.53
CA GLU A 1088 -26.04 26.07 -10.56
C GLU A 1088 -25.59 26.36 -9.13
N PHE A 1089 -26.37 27.19 -8.41
CA PHE A 1089 -26.06 27.58 -7.02
C PHE A 1089 -26.04 26.38 -6.07
N ASN A 1090 -27.04 25.50 -6.16
CA ASN A 1090 -27.17 24.35 -5.26
C ASN A 1090 -26.05 23.31 -5.48
N THR A 1091 -25.65 23.08 -6.73
CA THR A 1091 -24.52 22.20 -7.04
C THR A 1091 -23.23 22.72 -6.41
N ALA A 1092 -22.93 24.02 -6.56
CA ALA A 1092 -21.76 24.64 -5.94
C ALA A 1092 -21.82 24.57 -4.40
N LYS A 1093 -22.98 24.87 -3.80
CA LYS A 1093 -23.18 24.80 -2.34
C LYS A 1093 -22.99 23.38 -1.80
N ASN A 1094 -23.55 22.38 -2.47
CA ASN A 1094 -23.44 20.98 -2.05
C ASN A 1094 -22.00 20.47 -2.15
N PHE A 1095 -21.26 20.88 -3.18
CA PHE A 1095 -19.82 20.58 -3.29
C PHE A 1095 -19.02 21.17 -2.12
N LEU A 1096 -19.21 22.46 -1.82
CA LEU A 1096 -18.48 23.14 -0.74
C LEU A 1096 -18.78 22.50 0.63
N ALA A 1097 -20.05 22.18 0.89
CA ALA A 1097 -20.46 21.51 2.12
C ALA A 1097 -19.94 20.06 2.20
N GLY A 1098 -20.02 19.30 1.09
CA GLY A 1098 -19.65 17.89 1.05
C GLY A 1098 -18.16 17.62 1.25
N TYR A 1099 -17.29 18.53 0.82
CA TYR A 1099 -15.84 18.43 1.05
C TYR A 1099 -15.30 19.39 2.11
N GLU A 1100 -16.18 20.16 2.75
CA GLU A 1100 -15.85 21.18 3.76
C GLU A 1100 -14.79 22.18 3.30
N VAL A 1101 -14.93 22.66 2.05
CA VAL A 1101 -14.00 23.59 1.41
C VAL A 1101 -14.10 24.96 2.08
N LYS A 1102 -12.95 25.51 2.51
CA LYS A 1102 -12.86 26.84 3.12
C LYS A 1102 -12.25 27.89 2.19
N TYR A 1103 -11.36 27.47 1.30
CA TYR A 1103 -10.73 28.36 0.32
C TYR A 1103 -10.85 27.80 -1.09
N ILE A 1104 -11.20 28.68 -2.03
CA ILE A 1104 -11.33 28.37 -3.45
C ILE A 1104 -10.20 29.05 -4.18
N ILE A 1105 -9.50 28.30 -5.04
CA ILE A 1105 -8.45 28.85 -5.87
C ILE A 1105 -9.00 29.13 -7.28
N LEU A 1106 -8.81 30.35 -7.75
CA LEU A 1106 -9.20 30.80 -9.09
C LEU A 1106 -8.06 31.66 -9.67
N GLY A 1107 -7.08 31.03 -10.29
CA GLY A 1107 -5.96 31.69 -10.98
C GLY A 1107 -6.01 31.49 -12.50
N GLU A 1108 -4.90 31.82 -13.17
CA GLU A 1108 -4.75 31.59 -14.61
C GLU A 1108 -4.95 30.11 -14.99
N LEU A 1109 -4.45 29.18 -14.17
CA LEU A 1109 -4.62 27.74 -14.43
C LEU A 1109 -6.09 27.34 -14.45
N GLU A 1110 -6.86 27.70 -13.43
CA GLU A 1110 -8.28 27.36 -13.38
C GLU A 1110 -9.06 28.02 -14.53
N ARG A 1111 -8.71 29.25 -14.92
CA ARG A 1111 -9.32 29.95 -16.07
C ARG A 1111 -9.00 29.28 -17.40
N ASN A 1112 -7.78 28.79 -17.58
CA ASN A 1112 -7.35 28.13 -18.80
C ASN A 1112 -7.90 26.70 -18.93
N PHE A 1113 -8.00 25.98 -17.82
CA PHE A 1113 -8.42 24.57 -17.81
C PHE A 1113 -9.94 24.39 -17.77
N TYR A 1114 -10.67 25.34 -17.17
CA TYR A 1114 -12.14 25.31 -17.07
C TYR A 1114 -12.81 26.52 -17.74
N PRO A 1115 -12.58 26.77 -19.05
CA PRO A 1115 -13.15 27.92 -19.72
C PRO A 1115 -14.67 27.78 -19.86
N GLY A 1116 -15.42 28.86 -19.64
CA GLY A 1116 -16.87 28.91 -19.88
C GLY A 1116 -17.65 29.73 -18.84
N PRO A 1117 -18.99 29.79 -18.99
CA PRO A 1117 -19.88 30.59 -18.14
C PRO A 1117 -19.91 30.12 -16.68
N GLY A 1118 -19.45 28.89 -16.40
CA GLY A 1118 -19.31 28.38 -15.04
C GLY A 1118 -18.42 29.24 -14.15
N LEU A 1119 -17.46 29.99 -14.71
CA LEU A 1119 -16.58 30.86 -13.92
C LEU A 1119 -17.27 32.19 -13.51
N ASP A 1120 -18.29 32.63 -14.24
CA ASP A 1120 -19.04 33.86 -13.93
C ASP A 1120 -19.72 33.77 -12.56
N LYS A 1121 -19.98 32.54 -12.09
CA LYS A 1121 -20.56 32.28 -10.76
C LYS A 1121 -19.76 32.95 -9.64
N PHE A 1122 -18.42 33.00 -9.76
CA PHE A 1122 -17.54 33.55 -8.73
C PHE A 1122 -17.84 35.02 -8.43
N GLU A 1123 -18.23 35.80 -9.44
CA GLU A 1123 -18.73 37.16 -9.24
C GLU A 1123 -20.21 37.17 -8.81
N GLN A 1124 -21.05 36.34 -9.45
CA GLN A 1124 -22.50 36.32 -9.20
C GLN A 1124 -22.89 35.90 -7.78
N PHE A 1125 -22.21 34.91 -7.20
CA PHE A 1125 -22.50 34.36 -5.87
C PHE A 1125 -21.59 34.95 -4.78
N ASN A 1126 -20.80 35.98 -5.12
CA ASN A 1126 -19.98 36.69 -4.14
C ASN A 1126 -20.86 37.34 -3.06
N GLY A 1127 -20.45 37.23 -1.79
CA GLY A 1127 -21.23 37.63 -0.62
C GLY A 1127 -22.34 36.65 -0.23
N SER A 1128 -22.62 35.61 -1.02
CA SER A 1128 -23.63 34.58 -0.72
C SER A 1128 -23.01 33.23 -0.33
N LEU A 1129 -22.10 32.70 -1.15
CA LEU A 1129 -21.39 31.43 -0.87
C LEU A 1129 -19.94 31.63 -0.42
N TRP A 1130 -19.29 32.70 -0.89
CA TRP A 1130 -17.92 33.10 -0.56
C TRP A 1130 -17.84 34.61 -0.39
N GLN A 1131 -16.67 35.12 0.01
CA GLN A 1131 -16.39 36.54 0.24
C GLN A 1131 -15.10 36.95 -0.44
#